data_AF-Q22BR9-F1
#
_entry.id   AF-Q22BR9-F1
#
_cell.length_a   1.000
_cell.length_b   1.000
_cell.length_c   1.000
_cell.angle_alpha   90.00
_cell.angle_beta   90.00
_cell.angle_gamma   90.00
#
_symmetry.space_group_name_H-M   'P 1'
#
loop_
_entity.id
_entity.type
_entity.pdbx_description
1 polymer ?
#
loop_
_entity_poly.entity_id
_entity_poly.type
_entity_poly.pdbx_seq_one_letter_code
_entity_poly.pdbx_strand_id
1 'polypeptide(L)'
;MIHRDKLFQYFPQMEELNTWNRNKVINDIMLDLYSEQVGFEDNDEEQILAKLQELSQPLKTFYLLLSGDNSKFLRPILTKLVLSLKSITYLNLLLKENKNIDVQFLRSKILQFQKLRYLCMNLNFTDIGAQGLQALFEAFGQLEIEQMHFNFQGMGINNNSFGIEYIKGELLREFKLNLRQNKIGYVGCTHLVKALQKMKNLLTLKLDLGDNPIKNKGASVLFHGLQHFNQLIKLKVILNRTNIENEGLSEFDTCFNQIGQNLDILVLDFGSNKITNREAMHIVKSVSLCQNLTQLDLCFKNNYLQPKVGEEIKRMLQCMNKLISLRLNLKSFHLSNQEDDQNPENCIGQIGASEIAKGLQHLKHLRILDIGLKGNHVMNTGITEISSVIAKVKSLEKFQINLAGNQLTDAALIQLSFDLANQQDLKYLHIDLGWNMLHFSNCFEALSNTLKRLNNLETFNLSINHKNKIYSDSIENLIPGIKSLQNLKNFSLNVMWCKIKIRGLQLVSDAIAHHPQLISLDLNLGGCQICDKGMLYLKNGLSQLINLKKLVLNLYHNNLTDQGAEEIGQALEKMPKIQMLNIELNWNNIGDEGAGRLAKVIEQKGIKNFGELKISLRNSSVSQQNEDEFKQYFEKFQEENPFSQNIDKLHEIKEKYVCCSGQFFTLRKIHKKEPFIFEPIIFYGINNPNFLMSAISKIAKVMNQNSFVLSNVFDEKVLRKVRKNTFQIYEVKGDYQLQRASQETKLINENALLHKQNQFLLNQNKEYEKKIKELQDRLYMADEQKRITYEHIESLNTQIQTLNINNSYHSNSSSSLGNGNITNNTK
;
A
#
# COMPACT_ATOMS: atom_id res chain seq x y z
N MET A 1 -20.49 29.46 5.65
CA MET A 1 -20.91 28.25 6.40
C MET A 1 -22.06 27.50 5.71
N ILE A 2 -23.19 28.13 5.34
CA ILE A 2 -24.39 27.45 4.80
C ILE A 2 -24.23 26.80 3.39
N HIS A 3 -23.26 27.22 2.57
CA HIS A 3 -23.03 26.64 1.23
C HIS A 3 -21.96 25.53 1.18
N ARG A 4 -21.16 25.35 2.24
CA ARG A 4 -20.15 24.29 2.31
C ARG A 4 -20.82 22.92 2.49
N ASP A 5 -21.88 22.87 3.28
CA ASP A 5 -22.64 21.64 3.56
C ASP A 5 -23.56 21.22 2.41
N LYS A 6 -24.06 22.18 1.60
CA LYS A 6 -24.85 21.89 0.39
C LYS A 6 -24.01 21.33 -0.77
N LEU A 7 -22.73 21.71 -0.89
CA LEU A 7 -21.80 21.15 -1.90
C LEU A 7 -21.54 19.65 -1.70
N PHE A 8 -21.60 19.16 -0.45
CA PHE A 8 -21.41 17.74 -0.14
C PHE A 8 -22.59 16.85 -0.57
N GLN A 9 -23.80 17.41 -0.72
CA GLN A 9 -24.94 16.66 -1.28
C GLN A 9 -24.78 16.35 -2.77
N TYR A 10 -24.00 17.16 -3.51
CA TYR A 10 -23.82 17.01 -4.96
C TYR A 10 -22.57 16.20 -5.37
N PHE A 11 -21.56 16.05 -4.49
CA PHE A 11 -20.31 15.36 -4.81
C PHE A 11 -19.84 14.38 -3.71
N PRO A 12 -20.47 13.20 -3.57
CA PRO A 12 -20.13 12.20 -2.54
C PRO A 12 -18.68 11.68 -2.62
N GLN A 13 -18.06 11.73 -3.80
CA GLN A 13 -16.69 11.29 -4.06
C GLN A 13 -15.61 12.19 -3.41
N MET A 14 -16.00 13.36 -2.89
CA MET A 14 -15.10 14.27 -2.17
C MET A 14 -14.56 13.67 -0.87
N GLU A 15 -15.20 12.66 -0.29
CA GLU A 15 -14.70 12.02 0.95
C GLU A 15 -13.42 11.20 0.78
N GLU A 16 -13.10 10.75 -0.43
CA GLU A 16 -11.89 9.97 -0.71
C GLU A 16 -10.66 10.85 -0.98
N LEU A 17 -10.87 12.14 -1.18
CA LEU A 17 -9.82 13.13 -1.33
C LEU A 17 -9.23 13.48 0.03
N ASN A 18 -7.89 13.49 0.13
CA ASN A 18 -7.25 14.05 1.32
C ASN A 18 -7.51 15.55 1.42
N THR A 19 -7.24 16.12 2.60
CA THR A 19 -7.64 17.48 2.99
C THR A 19 -7.13 18.55 2.01
N TRP A 20 -5.97 18.34 1.36
CA TRP A 20 -5.44 19.27 0.33
C TRP A 20 -6.24 19.20 -0.97
N ASN A 21 -6.79 18.05 -1.36
CA ASN A 21 -7.60 17.90 -2.58
C ASN A 21 -9.02 18.42 -2.38
N ARG A 22 -9.65 18.14 -1.24
CA ARG A 22 -10.96 18.70 -0.90
C ARG A 22 -10.91 20.22 -0.88
N ASN A 23 -9.91 20.81 -0.22
CA ASN A 23 -9.77 22.26 -0.19
C ASN A 23 -9.44 22.84 -1.57
N LYS A 24 -8.66 22.15 -2.41
CA LYS A 24 -8.41 22.59 -3.79
C LYS A 24 -9.70 22.60 -4.61
N VAL A 25 -10.47 21.51 -4.65
CA VAL A 25 -11.73 21.47 -5.42
C VAL A 25 -12.78 22.43 -4.86
N ILE A 26 -12.89 22.57 -3.54
CA ILE A 26 -13.76 23.58 -2.92
C ILE A 26 -13.31 25.00 -3.28
N ASN A 27 -12.00 25.26 -3.31
CA ASN A 27 -11.47 26.58 -3.63
C ASN A 27 -11.54 26.89 -5.12
N ASP A 28 -11.32 25.92 -6.00
CA ASP A 28 -11.47 26.07 -7.45
C ASP A 28 -12.94 26.40 -7.78
N ILE A 29 -13.90 25.73 -7.12
CA ILE A 29 -15.34 26.04 -7.21
C ILE A 29 -15.69 27.42 -6.61
N MET A 30 -14.95 27.89 -5.59
CA MET A 30 -15.22 29.16 -4.89
C MET A 30 -14.50 30.37 -5.50
N LEU A 31 -13.36 30.16 -6.19
CA LEU A 31 -12.59 31.16 -6.94
C LEU A 31 -13.37 31.62 -8.17
N ASP A 32 -14.12 30.72 -8.81
CA ASP A 32 -15.02 31.04 -9.92
C ASP A 32 -16.24 31.87 -9.48
N LEU A 33 -16.50 32.02 -8.18
CA LEU A 33 -17.71 32.65 -7.64
C LEU A 33 -17.50 34.01 -6.94
N TYR A 34 -16.27 34.42 -6.56
CA TYR A 34 -16.06 35.62 -5.74
C TYR A 34 -14.76 36.40 -6.01
N SER A 35 -14.89 37.72 -6.17
CA SER A 35 -13.81 38.70 -6.41
C SER A 35 -12.91 39.02 -5.20
N GLU A 36 -13.12 38.41 -4.03
CA GLU A 36 -12.40 38.69 -2.77
C GLU A 36 -11.36 37.61 -2.37
N GLN A 37 -10.98 36.74 -3.31
CA GLN A 37 -10.07 35.60 -3.07
C GLN A 37 -8.90 35.61 -4.05
N VAL A 38 -7.70 35.28 -3.58
CA VAL A 38 -6.51 35.17 -4.43
C VAL A 38 -5.69 33.94 -4.05
N GLY A 39 -5.36 33.12 -5.05
CA GLY A 39 -4.53 31.94 -4.93
C GLY A 39 -3.42 31.90 -5.98
N PHE A 40 -2.20 31.58 -5.55
CA PHE A 40 -1.05 31.40 -6.43
C PHE A 40 -0.46 29.99 -6.26
N GLU A 41 -0.22 29.30 -7.37
CA GLU A 41 0.54 28.04 -7.46
C GLU A 41 1.71 28.28 -8.43
N ASP A 42 2.95 28.07 -7.98
CA ASP A 42 4.16 27.89 -8.82
C ASP A 42 4.21 28.73 -10.11
N ASN A 43 3.99 30.04 -9.95
CA ASN A 43 3.97 30.99 -11.05
C ASN A 43 5.15 31.96 -10.96
N ASP A 44 5.51 32.47 -12.13
CA ASP A 44 6.47 33.56 -12.33
C ASP A 44 6.17 34.74 -11.38
N GLU A 45 7.19 35.20 -10.65
CA GLU A 45 7.08 36.22 -9.60
C GLU A 45 6.33 37.46 -10.11
N GLU A 46 6.62 37.86 -11.35
CA GLU A 46 6.01 39.01 -12.01
C GLU A 46 4.50 38.88 -12.16
N GLN A 47 3.98 37.68 -12.49
CA GLN A 47 2.53 37.47 -12.61
C GLN A 47 1.81 37.54 -11.27
N ILE A 48 2.45 37.02 -10.21
CA ILE A 48 1.92 37.10 -8.85
C ILE A 48 1.87 38.55 -8.41
N LEU A 49 2.97 39.28 -8.60
CA LEU A 49 3.08 40.67 -8.23
C LEU A 49 2.17 41.59 -9.06
N ALA A 50 1.92 41.28 -10.34
CA ALA A 50 0.99 42.02 -11.20
C ALA A 50 -0.46 41.82 -10.76
N LYS A 51 -0.89 40.56 -10.52
CA LYS A 51 -2.22 40.28 -9.99
C LYS A 51 -2.46 40.92 -8.62
N LEU A 52 -1.43 41.00 -7.77
CA LEU A 52 -1.51 41.71 -6.49
C LEU A 52 -1.61 43.25 -6.66
N GLN A 53 -1.17 43.83 -7.79
CA GLN A 53 -1.35 45.27 -8.08
C GLN A 53 -2.77 45.62 -8.50
N GLU A 54 -3.45 44.70 -9.17
CA GLU A 54 -4.81 44.90 -9.66
C GLU A 54 -5.87 44.84 -8.55
N LEU A 55 -5.48 44.45 -7.34
CA LEU A 55 -6.38 44.38 -6.19
C LEU A 55 -6.75 45.76 -5.67
N SER A 56 -7.99 46.16 -5.93
CA SER A 56 -8.58 47.42 -5.42
C SER A 56 -9.24 47.27 -4.05
N GLN A 57 -9.47 46.04 -3.56
CA GLN A 57 -10.18 45.74 -2.31
C GLN A 57 -9.36 44.84 -1.36
N PRO A 58 -9.55 44.94 -0.02
CA PRO A 58 -8.87 44.10 0.95
C PRO A 58 -9.30 42.63 0.84
N LEU A 59 -8.34 41.71 0.85
CA LEU A 59 -8.61 40.26 0.75
C LEU A 59 -9.15 39.68 2.07
N LYS A 60 -10.10 38.74 1.96
CA LYS A 60 -10.55 37.91 3.10
C LYS A 60 -9.83 36.56 3.14
N THR A 61 -9.49 36.01 1.97
CA THR A 61 -8.85 34.70 1.84
C THR A 61 -7.56 34.82 1.04
N PHE A 62 -6.48 34.23 1.56
CA PHE A 62 -5.20 34.19 0.85
C PHE A 62 -4.62 32.77 0.83
N TYR A 63 -4.19 32.35 -0.37
CA TYR A 63 -3.51 31.08 -0.61
C TYR A 63 -2.20 31.29 -1.36
N LEU A 64 -1.13 30.69 -0.85
CA LEU A 64 0.18 30.69 -1.49
C LEU A 64 0.80 29.30 -1.44
N LEU A 65 1.14 28.76 -2.59
CA LEU A 65 1.99 27.58 -2.73
C LEU A 65 3.34 28.00 -3.31
N LEU A 66 4.41 27.74 -2.56
CA LEU A 66 5.79 27.86 -2.99
C LEU A 66 6.51 26.57 -2.62
N SER A 67 7.03 25.85 -3.60
CA SER A 67 7.84 24.66 -3.32
C SER A 67 9.19 24.67 -4.03
N GLY A 68 10.09 23.78 -3.63
CA GLY A 68 11.43 23.65 -4.21
C GLY A 68 12.19 24.97 -4.15
N ASP A 69 12.91 25.24 -3.06
CA ASP A 69 13.68 26.48 -2.76
C ASP A 69 13.24 27.81 -3.45
N ASN A 70 11.93 28.05 -3.49
CA ASN A 70 11.28 29.28 -4.00
C ASN A 70 11.06 30.31 -2.88
N SER A 71 11.72 30.12 -1.74
CA SER A 71 11.66 30.96 -0.55
C SER A 71 11.95 32.45 -0.83
N LYS A 72 12.77 32.76 -1.84
CA LYS A 72 13.08 34.13 -2.27
C LYS A 72 11.84 34.95 -2.64
N PHE A 73 10.80 34.31 -3.18
CA PHE A 73 9.56 34.98 -3.60
C PHE A 73 8.61 35.30 -2.43
N LEU A 74 8.80 34.64 -1.28
CA LEU A 74 7.94 34.85 -0.11
C LEU A 74 7.96 36.30 0.36
N ARG A 75 9.14 36.93 0.34
CA ARG A 75 9.34 38.27 0.85
C ARG A 75 8.66 39.34 -0.03
N PRO A 76 8.86 39.39 -1.36
CA PRO A 76 8.11 40.28 -2.25
C PRO A 76 6.59 40.12 -2.11
N ILE A 77 6.08 38.87 -2.14
CA ILE A 77 4.63 38.58 -2.11
C ILE A 77 4.00 39.07 -0.81
N LEU A 78 4.55 38.69 0.34
CA LEU A 78 4.01 39.10 1.63
C LEU A 78 4.22 40.59 1.93
N THR A 79 5.22 41.24 1.31
CA THR A 79 5.38 42.69 1.42
C THR A 79 4.28 43.42 0.65
N LYS A 80 3.86 42.92 -0.51
CA LYS A 80 2.78 43.53 -1.28
C LYS A 80 1.40 43.34 -0.65
N LEU A 81 1.22 42.25 0.09
CA LEU A 81 -0.02 41.95 0.81
C LEU A 81 -0.23 42.76 2.10
N VAL A 82 0.74 43.59 2.52
CA VAL A 82 0.72 44.28 3.82
C VAL A 82 -0.58 45.04 4.08
N LEU A 83 -1.14 45.71 3.08
CA LEU A 83 -2.41 46.45 3.21
C LEU A 83 -3.61 45.54 3.50
N SER A 84 -3.57 44.29 3.04
CA SER A 84 -4.64 43.29 3.20
C SER A 84 -4.45 42.38 4.42
N LEU A 85 -3.27 42.37 5.09
CA LEU A 85 -3.02 41.46 6.22
C LEU A 85 -4.04 41.63 7.35
N LYS A 86 -4.52 42.85 7.60
CA LYS A 86 -5.51 43.12 8.65
C LYS A 86 -6.91 42.57 8.33
N SER A 87 -7.26 42.39 7.05
CA SER A 87 -8.58 41.93 6.63
C SER A 87 -8.67 40.41 6.45
N ILE A 88 -7.55 39.73 6.24
CA ILE A 88 -7.51 38.29 5.98
C ILE A 88 -8.03 37.50 7.19
N THR A 89 -9.05 36.68 6.93
CA THR A 89 -9.66 35.77 7.91
C THR A 89 -9.24 34.32 7.68
N TYR A 90 -8.80 33.98 6.46
CA TYR A 90 -8.33 32.66 6.06
C TYR A 90 -6.96 32.74 5.38
N LEU A 91 -5.96 32.08 5.97
CA LEU A 91 -4.59 32.01 5.44
C LEU A 91 -4.18 30.57 5.20
N ASN A 92 -3.68 30.28 4.00
CA ASN A 92 -3.08 28.99 3.67
C ASN A 92 -1.72 29.18 2.99
N LEU A 93 -0.65 28.86 3.71
CA LEU A 93 0.74 28.97 3.26
C LEU A 93 1.34 27.57 3.09
N LEU A 94 1.62 27.17 1.86
CA LEU A 94 2.23 25.90 1.53
C LEU A 94 3.67 26.14 1.05
N LEU A 95 4.62 26.11 1.97
CA LEU A 95 6.04 26.42 1.74
C LEU A 95 6.91 25.16 1.84
N LYS A 96 6.50 24.06 1.21
CA LYS A 96 7.18 22.75 1.34
C LYS A 96 8.57 22.74 0.67
N GLU A 97 9.51 21.97 1.22
CA GLU A 97 10.83 21.71 0.58
C GLU A 97 11.68 22.98 0.31
N ASN A 98 11.42 24.06 1.05
CA ASN A 98 12.22 25.28 1.01
C ASN A 98 13.31 25.24 2.08
N LYS A 99 14.54 25.61 1.70
CA LYS A 99 15.69 25.58 2.61
C LYS A 99 15.92 26.90 3.32
N ASN A 100 15.67 28.02 2.66
CA ASN A 100 16.04 29.35 3.14
C ASN A 100 14.82 30.22 3.47
N ILE A 101 13.86 29.69 4.24
CA ILE A 101 12.72 30.50 4.68
C ILE A 101 13.22 31.53 5.71
N ASP A 102 13.07 32.81 5.40
CA ASP A 102 13.28 33.90 6.36
C ASP A 102 12.15 33.89 7.40
N VAL A 103 12.39 33.11 8.47
CA VAL A 103 11.42 32.92 9.56
C VAL A 103 11.13 34.22 10.29
N GLN A 104 12.11 35.10 10.47
CA GLN A 104 11.91 36.36 11.19
C GLN A 104 11.02 37.30 10.39
N PHE A 105 11.23 37.37 9.07
CA PHE A 105 10.31 38.09 8.20
C PHE A 105 8.91 37.47 8.25
N LEU A 106 8.77 36.15 8.12
CA LEU A 106 7.47 35.48 8.16
C LEU A 106 6.74 35.75 9.49
N ARG A 107 7.45 35.61 10.62
CA ARG A 107 6.98 35.97 11.96
C ARG A 107 6.47 37.41 12.01
N SER A 108 7.23 38.37 11.46
CA SER A 108 6.83 39.78 11.45
C SER A 108 5.53 40.04 10.69
N LYS A 109 5.22 39.23 9.68
CA LYS A 109 3.98 39.31 8.90
C LYS A 109 2.82 38.61 9.59
N ILE A 110 3.07 37.46 10.22
CA ILE A 110 2.06 36.72 11.00
C ILE A 110 1.47 37.62 12.09
N LEU A 111 2.29 38.43 12.76
CA LEU A 111 1.85 39.34 13.81
C LEU A 111 0.97 40.51 13.32
N GLN A 112 0.87 40.73 12.01
CA GLN A 112 0.05 41.81 11.44
C GLN A 112 -1.39 41.38 11.16
N PHE A 113 -1.70 40.08 11.22
CA PHE A 113 -3.05 39.59 11.03
C PHE A 113 -3.93 39.90 12.26
N GLN A 114 -5.00 40.66 12.06
CA GLN A 114 -5.91 41.06 13.15
C GLN A 114 -7.23 40.28 13.16
N LYS A 115 -7.67 39.78 12.00
CA LYS A 115 -8.97 39.08 11.85
C LYS A 115 -8.82 37.59 11.52
N LEU A 116 -7.62 37.04 11.60
CA LEU A 116 -7.33 35.67 11.17
C LEU A 116 -8.03 34.66 12.07
N ARG A 117 -8.93 33.86 11.50
CA ARG A 117 -9.65 32.78 12.20
C ARG A 117 -9.22 31.38 11.74
N TYR A 118 -8.69 31.27 10.52
CA TYR A 118 -8.16 30.02 9.98
C TYR A 118 -6.72 30.17 9.51
N LEU A 119 -5.84 29.29 9.99
CA LEU A 119 -4.45 29.23 9.57
C LEU A 119 -4.08 27.80 9.14
N CYS A 120 -3.65 27.65 7.90
CA CYS A 120 -2.98 26.45 7.41
C CYS A 120 -1.54 26.80 7.02
N MET A 121 -0.58 26.08 7.58
CA MET A 121 0.82 26.21 7.22
C MET A 121 1.44 24.85 6.98
N ASN A 122 2.10 24.70 5.84
CA ASN A 122 2.82 23.50 5.47
C ASN A 122 4.29 23.83 5.21
N LEU A 123 5.16 23.33 6.08
CA LEU A 123 6.61 23.47 6.00
C LEU A 123 7.29 22.08 5.91
N ASN A 124 6.62 21.07 5.36
CA ASN A 124 7.20 19.73 5.32
C ASN A 124 8.53 19.73 4.56
N PHE A 125 9.51 18.99 5.11
CA PHE A 125 10.88 18.90 4.61
C PHE A 125 11.57 20.26 4.41
N THR A 126 11.23 21.25 5.23
CA THR A 126 11.97 22.53 5.28
C THR A 126 13.02 22.50 6.39
N ASP A 127 14.05 23.34 6.26
CA ASP A 127 15.12 23.47 7.23
C ASP A 127 15.08 24.84 7.94
N ILE A 128 14.09 25.04 8.80
CA ILE A 128 14.00 26.25 9.64
C ILE A 128 14.57 26.05 11.06
N GLY A 129 14.96 24.82 11.39
CA GLY A 129 15.41 24.43 12.72
C GLY A 129 14.35 24.57 13.83
N ALA A 130 14.70 24.11 15.03
CA ALA A 130 13.83 24.20 16.20
C ALA A 130 13.57 25.65 16.66
N GLN A 131 14.59 26.52 16.56
CA GLN A 131 14.47 27.94 16.90
C GLN A 131 13.53 28.69 15.95
N GLY A 132 13.62 28.40 14.65
CA GLY A 132 12.70 28.99 13.67
C GLY A 132 11.27 28.54 13.93
N LEU A 133 11.06 27.25 14.18
CA LEU A 133 9.73 26.73 14.49
C LEU A 133 9.17 27.33 15.79
N GLN A 134 10.01 27.50 16.80
CA GLN A 134 9.64 28.18 18.03
C GLN A 134 9.19 29.63 17.77
N ALA A 135 9.97 30.39 17.00
CA ALA A 135 9.64 31.77 16.66
C ALA A 135 8.28 31.89 15.93
N LEU A 136 7.93 30.91 15.10
CA LEU A 136 6.61 30.84 14.46
C LEU A 136 5.50 30.53 15.46
N PHE A 137 5.68 29.55 16.36
CA PHE A 137 4.68 29.25 17.38
C PHE A 137 4.46 30.41 18.37
N GLU A 138 5.51 31.16 18.72
CA GLU A 138 5.39 32.39 19.49
C GLU A 138 4.50 33.42 18.78
N ALA A 139 4.63 33.54 17.45
CA ALA A 139 3.79 34.42 16.65
C ALA A 139 2.34 33.94 16.63
N PHE A 140 2.12 32.63 16.39
CA PHE A 140 0.79 32.03 16.39
C PHE A 140 0.10 32.14 17.75
N GLY A 141 0.85 32.09 18.86
CA GLY A 141 0.34 32.27 20.21
C GLY A 141 -0.24 33.65 20.51
N GLN A 142 0.05 34.65 19.66
CA GLN A 142 -0.51 36.00 19.78
C GLN A 142 -1.80 36.20 18.97
N LEU A 143 -2.19 35.20 18.17
CA LEU A 143 -3.36 35.28 17.30
C LEU A 143 -4.59 34.60 17.91
N GLU A 144 -5.76 35.16 17.62
CA GLU A 144 -7.06 34.62 18.03
C GLU A 144 -7.66 33.69 16.96
N ILE A 145 -7.08 32.49 16.82
CA ILE A 145 -7.41 31.55 15.75
C ILE A 145 -8.40 30.48 16.24
N GLU A 146 -9.38 30.13 15.40
CA GLU A 146 -10.36 29.07 15.64
C GLU A 146 -9.93 27.72 15.02
N GLN A 147 -9.18 27.74 13.91
CA GLN A 147 -8.69 26.54 13.22
C GLN A 147 -7.22 26.67 12.84
N MET A 148 -6.39 25.73 13.30
CA MET A 148 -4.96 25.66 12.97
C MET A 148 -4.61 24.31 12.35
N HIS A 149 -4.05 24.33 11.15
CA HIS A 149 -3.57 23.16 10.42
C HIS A 149 -2.10 23.28 10.09
N PHE A 150 -1.29 22.44 10.71
CA PHE A 150 0.15 22.44 10.56
C PHE A 150 0.65 21.14 9.96
N ASN A 151 1.55 21.25 9.00
CA ASN A 151 2.30 20.13 8.47
C ASN A 151 3.80 20.42 8.52
N PHE A 152 4.45 19.77 9.47
CA PHE A 152 5.86 19.91 9.85
C PHE A 152 6.60 18.58 9.76
N GLN A 153 6.18 17.75 8.82
CA GLN A 153 6.75 16.45 8.58
C GLN A 153 8.19 16.56 8.07
N GLY A 154 9.09 15.69 8.55
CA GLY A 154 10.43 15.56 7.95
C GLY A 154 11.35 16.75 8.19
N MET A 155 11.09 17.59 9.19
CA MET A 155 11.86 18.81 9.49
C MET A 155 13.03 18.57 10.45
N GLY A 156 13.24 17.33 10.89
CA GLY A 156 14.28 17.00 11.88
C GLY A 156 14.00 17.52 13.28
N ILE A 157 12.74 17.86 13.62
CA ILE A 157 12.33 18.31 14.95
C ILE A 157 12.71 17.24 15.97
N ASN A 158 13.48 17.63 16.99
CA ASN A 158 14.01 16.71 17.98
C ASN A 158 13.16 16.71 19.27
N ASN A 159 13.66 16.03 20.30
CA ASN A 159 12.99 15.87 21.59
C ASN A 159 12.90 17.14 22.43
N ASN A 160 13.63 18.19 22.06
CA ASN A 160 13.62 19.43 22.83
C ASN A 160 12.33 20.20 22.58
N SER A 161 12.05 21.20 23.42
CA SER A 161 10.95 22.12 23.15
C SER A 161 11.11 22.74 21.77
N PHE A 162 10.06 22.64 20.96
CA PHE A 162 9.98 23.22 19.62
C PHE A 162 8.95 24.37 19.59
N GLY A 163 8.64 24.94 20.76
CA GLY A 163 7.80 26.14 20.93
C GLY A 163 6.28 25.93 20.82
N ILE A 164 5.79 24.71 20.60
CA ILE A 164 4.34 24.47 20.51
C ILE A 164 3.55 24.93 21.75
N GLU A 165 4.21 24.96 22.91
CA GLU A 165 3.66 25.45 24.17
C GLU A 165 3.24 26.93 24.14
N TYR A 166 3.71 27.73 23.18
CA TYR A 166 3.31 29.13 23.03
C TYR A 166 1.88 29.30 22.50
N ILE A 167 1.27 28.26 21.91
CA ILE A 167 -0.13 28.33 21.49
C ILE A 167 -1.03 28.50 22.72
N LYS A 168 -1.84 29.57 22.74
CA LYS A 168 -2.85 29.80 23.80
C LYS A 168 -4.08 28.92 23.64
N GLY A 169 -4.59 28.79 22.41
CA GLY A 169 -5.61 27.80 22.04
C GLY A 169 -7.02 27.99 22.62
N GLU A 170 -7.30 29.09 23.31
CA GLU A 170 -8.60 29.32 23.99
C GLU A 170 -9.80 29.31 23.04
N LEU A 171 -9.62 29.79 21.81
CA LEU A 171 -10.68 29.83 20.79
C LEU A 171 -10.62 28.65 19.80
N LEU A 172 -9.62 27.77 19.90
CA LEU A 172 -9.43 26.69 18.93
C LEU A 172 -10.56 25.68 19.01
N ARG A 173 -11.23 25.46 17.88
CA ARG A 173 -12.25 24.42 17.65
C ARG A 173 -11.67 23.24 16.86
N GLU A 174 -10.67 23.50 16.02
CA GLU A 174 -10.02 22.48 15.19
C GLU A 174 -8.50 22.64 15.20
N PHE A 175 -7.81 21.56 15.56
CA PHE A 175 -6.35 21.50 15.54
C PHE A 175 -5.87 20.27 14.78
N LYS A 176 -5.09 20.50 13.72
CA LYS A 176 -4.43 19.42 12.97
C LYS A 176 -2.94 19.65 12.95
N LEU A 177 -2.18 18.66 13.39
CA LEU A 177 -0.73 18.73 13.45
C LEU A 177 -0.13 17.45 12.87
N ASN A 178 0.66 17.60 11.81
CA ASN A 178 1.49 16.54 11.27
C ASN A 178 2.95 16.80 11.62
N LEU A 179 3.51 15.94 12.46
CA LEU A 179 4.90 15.90 12.87
C LEU A 179 5.56 14.57 12.49
N ARG A 180 4.98 13.84 11.51
CA ARG A 180 5.51 12.57 11.02
C ARG A 180 6.96 12.67 10.55
N GLN A 181 7.73 11.60 10.70
CA GLN A 181 9.15 11.54 10.30
C GLN A 181 9.98 12.66 10.92
N ASN A 182 9.90 12.79 12.23
CA ASN A 182 10.80 13.66 13.01
C ASN A 182 11.54 12.79 14.05
N LYS A 183 12.17 13.43 15.02
CA LYS A 183 12.90 12.79 16.13
C LYS A 183 12.18 13.03 17.46
N ILE A 184 10.85 12.99 17.44
CA ILE A 184 10.00 13.18 18.62
C ILE A 184 9.89 11.88 19.40
N GLY A 185 10.31 11.92 20.66
CA GLY A 185 10.16 10.88 21.66
C GLY A 185 9.29 11.36 22.81
N TYR A 186 9.47 10.75 23.99
CA TYR A 186 8.62 11.03 25.15
C TYR A 186 8.64 12.52 25.58
N VAL A 187 9.80 13.19 25.55
CA VAL A 187 9.93 14.60 25.98
C VAL A 187 9.15 15.53 25.04
N GLY A 188 9.28 15.30 23.73
CA GLY A 188 8.51 16.05 22.74
C GLY A 188 6.99 15.83 22.89
N CYS A 189 6.55 14.61 23.23
CA CYS A 189 5.15 14.35 23.58
C CYS A 189 4.71 15.12 24.83
N THR A 190 5.55 15.27 25.85
CA THR A 190 5.25 16.10 27.03
C THR A 190 5.02 17.56 26.66
N HIS A 191 5.88 18.14 25.81
CA HIS A 191 5.71 19.50 25.32
C HIS A 191 4.42 19.68 24.49
N LEU A 192 4.12 18.71 23.63
CA LEU A 192 2.86 18.68 22.87
C LEU A 192 1.64 18.66 23.81
N VAL A 193 1.65 17.80 24.82
CA VAL A 193 0.55 17.68 25.78
C VAL A 193 0.34 18.96 26.58
N LYS A 194 1.42 19.62 27.03
CA LYS A 194 1.34 20.92 27.70
C LYS A 194 0.67 21.99 26.84
N ALA A 195 0.89 21.98 25.52
CA ALA A 195 0.19 22.86 24.60
C ALA A 195 -1.28 22.47 24.45
N LEU A 196 -1.56 21.17 24.25
CA LEU A 196 -2.91 20.63 24.08
C LEU A 196 -3.83 20.93 25.27
N GLN A 197 -3.32 20.88 26.50
CA GLN A 197 -4.08 21.19 27.72
C GLN A 197 -4.67 22.62 27.75
N LYS A 198 -4.13 23.54 26.94
CA LYS A 198 -4.65 24.91 26.82
C LYS A 198 -5.85 25.00 25.86
N MET A 199 -6.02 24.03 24.97
CA MET A 199 -7.01 24.05 23.86
C MET A 199 -8.38 23.48 24.26
N LYS A 200 -8.98 23.97 25.35
CA LYS A 200 -10.15 23.34 26.02
C LYS A 200 -11.43 23.23 25.17
N ASN A 201 -11.55 24.02 24.10
CA ASN A 201 -12.76 24.11 23.27
C ASN A 201 -12.70 23.29 21.97
N LEU A 202 -11.70 22.40 21.83
CA LEU A 202 -11.51 21.58 20.64
C LEU A 202 -12.68 20.61 20.41
N LEU A 203 -13.23 20.66 19.20
CA LEU A 203 -14.21 19.70 18.68
C LEU A 203 -13.54 18.67 17.75
N THR A 204 -12.44 19.05 17.11
CA THR A 204 -11.68 18.18 16.20
C THR A 204 -10.19 18.26 16.46
N LEU A 205 -9.57 17.10 16.70
CA LEU A 205 -8.13 16.97 16.89
C LEU A 205 -7.58 15.90 15.95
N LYS A 206 -6.58 16.28 15.15
CA LYS A 206 -5.77 15.34 14.35
C LYS A 206 -4.29 15.47 14.72
N LEU A 207 -3.70 14.39 15.18
CA LEU A 207 -2.27 14.29 15.43
C LEU A 207 -1.68 13.19 14.56
N ASP A 208 -0.72 13.54 13.70
CA ASP A 208 0.10 12.57 12.99
C ASP A 208 1.53 12.63 13.51
N LEU A 209 1.90 11.60 14.26
CA LEU A 209 3.18 11.45 14.90
C LEU A 209 3.90 10.19 14.39
N GLY A 210 3.46 9.61 13.26
CA GLY A 210 4.07 8.38 12.76
C GLY A 210 5.56 8.53 12.42
N ASP A 211 6.28 7.42 12.30
CA ASP A 211 7.73 7.41 12.03
C ASP A 211 8.53 8.32 13.01
N ASN A 212 8.19 8.30 14.31
CA ASN A 212 8.89 9.03 15.37
C ASN A 212 9.19 8.09 16.55
N PRO A 213 10.32 8.22 17.25
CA PRO A 213 10.68 7.32 18.36
C PRO A 213 9.92 7.61 19.67
N ILE A 214 8.59 7.65 19.64
CA ILE A 214 7.70 8.00 20.78
C ILE A 214 7.81 6.98 21.92
N LYS A 215 7.81 5.69 21.56
CA LYS A 215 7.79 4.55 22.48
C LYS A 215 6.59 4.58 23.45
N ASN A 216 6.55 3.59 24.34
CA ASN A 216 5.53 3.42 25.38
C ASN A 216 5.28 4.69 26.21
N LYS A 217 6.32 5.24 26.83
CA LYS A 217 6.18 6.43 27.71
C LYS A 217 5.61 7.64 26.98
N GLY A 218 6.02 7.90 25.75
CA GLY A 218 5.50 9.03 24.98
C GLY A 218 4.03 8.85 24.62
N ALA A 219 3.62 7.63 24.28
CA ALA A 219 2.22 7.33 23.99
C ALA A 219 1.34 7.44 25.24
N SER A 220 1.79 6.93 26.39
CA SER A 220 1.11 7.12 27.68
C SER A 220 0.90 8.60 28.02
N VAL A 221 1.96 9.41 27.94
CA VAL A 221 1.88 10.86 28.17
C VAL A 221 0.88 11.52 27.21
N LEU A 222 0.89 11.12 25.94
CA LEU A 222 -0.05 11.64 24.95
C LEU A 222 -1.50 11.37 25.36
N PHE A 223 -1.86 10.12 25.65
CA PHE A 223 -3.24 9.76 26.03
C PHE A 223 -3.66 10.35 27.38
N HIS A 224 -2.72 10.46 28.33
CA HIS A 224 -2.96 11.23 29.55
C HIS A 224 -3.33 12.69 29.27
N GLY A 225 -2.68 13.32 28.28
CA GLY A 225 -3.02 14.69 27.88
C GLY A 225 -4.38 14.80 27.19
N LEU A 226 -4.74 13.80 26.38
CA LEU A 226 -5.99 13.79 25.62
C LEU A 226 -7.24 13.65 26.51
N GLN A 227 -7.11 13.12 27.73
CA GLN A 227 -8.25 12.89 28.63
C GLN A 227 -9.03 14.15 29.01
N HIS A 228 -8.46 15.36 28.80
CA HIS A 228 -9.08 16.62 29.18
C HIS A 228 -10.04 17.21 28.13
N PHE A 229 -10.15 16.61 26.94
CA PHE A 229 -11.00 17.13 25.86
C PHE A 229 -12.44 16.63 25.95
N ASN A 230 -13.20 17.17 26.89
CA ASN A 230 -14.58 16.76 27.16
C ASN A 230 -15.60 17.14 26.08
N GLN A 231 -15.27 18.00 25.10
CA GLN A 231 -16.15 18.37 23.98
C GLN A 231 -15.73 17.75 22.65
N LEU A 232 -14.72 16.86 22.66
CA LEU A 232 -14.15 16.35 21.43
C LEU A 232 -15.15 15.43 20.71
N ILE A 233 -15.44 15.76 19.45
CA ILE A 233 -16.34 14.99 18.58
C ILE A 233 -15.51 14.10 17.65
N LYS A 234 -14.36 14.60 17.18
CA LYS A 234 -13.50 13.91 16.22
C LYS A 234 -12.07 13.82 16.73
N LEU A 235 -11.60 12.60 16.92
CA LEU A 235 -10.21 12.32 17.31
C LEU A 235 -9.53 11.45 16.25
N LYS A 236 -8.39 11.93 15.75
CA LYS A 236 -7.49 11.15 14.89
C LYS A 236 -6.08 11.18 15.44
N VAL A 237 -5.54 10.00 15.79
CA VAL A 237 -4.18 9.85 16.30
C VAL A 237 -3.45 8.78 15.47
N ILE A 238 -2.37 9.18 14.81
CA ILE A 238 -1.53 8.31 13.99
C ILE A 238 -0.19 8.12 14.71
N LEU A 239 0.08 6.89 15.12
CA LEU A 239 1.24 6.43 15.87
C LEU A 239 1.91 5.23 15.20
N ASN A 240 1.77 5.07 13.89
CA ASN A 240 2.41 3.97 13.17
C ASN A 240 3.93 4.13 13.09
N ARG A 241 4.69 3.03 13.22
CA ARG A 241 6.16 3.04 13.29
C ARG A 241 6.69 4.00 14.37
N THR A 242 6.18 3.87 15.59
CA THR A 242 6.60 4.71 16.72
C THR A 242 7.31 3.97 17.85
N ASN A 243 7.65 2.69 17.61
CA ASN A 243 8.30 1.80 18.57
C ASN A 243 7.48 1.62 19.85
N ILE A 244 6.14 1.62 19.74
CA ILE A 244 5.26 1.20 20.83
C ILE A 244 5.37 -0.32 20.94
N GLU A 245 5.67 -0.77 22.15
CA GLU A 245 5.87 -2.16 22.55
C GLU A 245 4.79 -2.53 23.59
N ASN A 246 4.97 -3.65 24.27
CA ASN A 246 4.10 -4.04 25.38
C ASN A 246 4.43 -3.20 26.61
N GLU A 247 3.43 -2.82 27.42
CA GLU A 247 3.58 -2.09 28.70
C GLU A 247 3.65 -0.56 28.58
N GLY A 248 2.84 0.04 27.69
CA GLY A 248 2.96 1.46 27.36
C GLY A 248 1.73 2.34 27.36
N LEU A 249 0.52 1.81 27.54
CA LEU A 249 -0.70 2.60 27.36
C LEU A 249 -1.64 2.53 28.58
N SER A 250 -1.08 2.58 29.80
CA SER A 250 -1.88 2.59 31.04
C SER A 250 -2.91 3.72 31.09
N GLU A 251 -2.62 4.86 30.47
CA GLU A 251 -3.47 6.05 30.44
C GLU A 251 -4.53 6.03 29.33
N PHE A 252 -4.62 4.93 28.58
CA PHE A 252 -5.54 4.81 27.46
C PHE A 252 -6.97 4.56 27.94
N ASP A 253 -7.15 3.70 28.95
CA ASP A 253 -8.43 3.47 29.62
C ASP A 253 -8.97 4.76 30.25
N THR A 254 -8.13 5.48 31.00
CA THR A 254 -8.51 6.74 31.65
C THR A 254 -8.92 7.79 30.63
N CYS A 255 -8.17 7.91 29.53
CA CYS A 255 -8.50 8.79 28.42
C CYS A 255 -9.89 8.52 27.83
N PHE A 256 -10.15 7.29 27.38
CA PHE A 256 -11.41 6.98 26.69
C PHE A 256 -12.62 6.88 27.62
N ASN A 257 -12.42 6.64 28.92
CA ASN A 257 -13.47 6.85 29.92
C ASN A 257 -13.93 8.32 29.98
N GLN A 258 -13.02 9.28 29.81
CA GLN A 258 -13.34 10.71 29.87
C GLN A 258 -13.95 11.24 28.57
N ILE A 259 -13.35 10.90 27.41
CA ILE A 259 -13.73 11.52 26.14
C ILE A 259 -14.65 10.64 25.28
N GLY A 260 -14.70 9.32 25.53
CA GLY A 260 -15.29 8.35 24.60
C GLY A 260 -16.77 8.55 24.31
N GLN A 261 -17.55 9.03 25.29
CA GLN A 261 -18.99 9.24 25.14
C GLN A 261 -19.35 10.38 24.18
N ASN A 262 -18.43 11.32 23.91
CA ASN A 262 -18.70 12.46 23.04
C ASN A 262 -18.18 12.25 21.61
N LEU A 263 -17.36 11.22 21.39
CA LEU A 263 -16.78 10.95 20.08
C LEU A 263 -17.81 10.39 19.11
N ASP A 264 -17.87 11.03 17.95
CA ASP A 264 -18.60 10.58 16.75
C ASP A 264 -17.66 9.89 15.76
N ILE A 265 -16.42 10.39 15.64
CA ILE A 265 -15.38 9.85 14.76
C ILE A 265 -14.12 9.56 15.54
N LEU A 266 -13.66 8.32 15.47
CA LEU A 266 -12.39 7.89 16.03
C LEU A 266 -11.51 7.22 14.98
N VAL A 267 -10.28 7.71 14.84
CA VAL A 267 -9.26 7.12 13.98
C VAL A 267 -7.98 6.90 14.79
N LEU A 268 -7.57 5.64 14.92
CA LEU A 268 -6.37 5.23 15.62
C LEU A 268 -5.50 4.35 14.71
N ASP A 269 -4.27 4.80 14.44
CA ASP A 269 -3.30 4.00 13.69
C ASP A 269 -2.08 3.65 14.54
N PHE A 270 -2.02 2.39 14.94
CA PHE A 270 -0.91 1.78 15.68
C PHE A 270 -0.11 0.82 14.79
N GLY A 271 -0.20 0.93 13.47
CA GLY A 271 0.44 0.01 12.55
C GLY A 271 1.98 -0.03 12.65
N SER A 272 2.58 -1.17 12.35
CA SER A 272 4.03 -1.33 12.23
C SER A 272 4.76 -0.92 13.50
N ASN A 273 4.21 -1.37 14.63
CA ASN A 273 4.79 -1.28 15.96
C ASN A 273 5.10 -2.70 16.45
N LYS A 274 5.25 -2.87 17.75
CA LYS A 274 5.56 -4.14 18.42
C LYS A 274 4.46 -4.51 19.42
N ILE A 275 3.21 -4.19 19.10
CA ILE A 275 2.05 -4.42 19.96
C ILE A 275 1.68 -5.90 19.94
N THR A 276 1.63 -6.54 21.10
CA THR A 276 1.12 -7.91 21.24
C THR A 276 -0.36 -7.95 21.61
N ASN A 277 -0.92 -9.15 21.71
CA ASN A 277 -2.30 -9.40 22.13
C ASN A 277 -2.74 -8.63 23.36
N ARG A 278 -1.94 -8.63 24.43
CA ARG A 278 -2.35 -8.03 25.70
C ARG A 278 -2.66 -6.54 25.53
N GLU A 279 -1.76 -5.84 24.87
CA GLU A 279 -1.85 -4.40 24.64
C GLU A 279 -2.94 -4.08 23.60
N ALA A 280 -3.04 -4.87 22.52
CA ALA A 280 -4.11 -4.69 21.54
C ALA A 280 -5.51 -4.93 22.14
N MET A 281 -5.68 -5.95 22.97
CA MET A 281 -6.94 -6.19 23.68
C MET A 281 -7.27 -5.05 24.64
N HIS A 282 -6.27 -4.50 25.33
CA HIS A 282 -6.44 -3.33 26.18
C HIS A 282 -6.97 -2.13 25.37
N ILE A 283 -6.30 -1.78 24.27
CA ILE A 283 -6.74 -0.71 23.36
C ILE A 283 -8.16 -0.94 22.85
N VAL A 284 -8.47 -2.14 22.36
CA VAL A 284 -9.79 -2.50 21.82
C VAL A 284 -10.88 -2.37 22.90
N LYS A 285 -10.58 -2.80 24.13
CA LYS A 285 -11.48 -2.66 25.26
C LYS A 285 -11.73 -1.20 25.63
N SER A 286 -10.73 -0.33 25.61
CA SER A 286 -10.97 1.10 25.89
C SER A 286 -11.76 1.76 24.76
N VAL A 287 -11.52 1.35 23.51
CA VAL A 287 -12.29 1.84 22.35
C VAL A 287 -13.76 1.42 22.45
N SER A 288 -14.10 0.29 23.10
CA SER A 288 -15.51 -0.10 23.30
C SER A 288 -16.30 0.85 24.20
N LEU A 289 -15.63 1.76 24.91
CA LEU A 289 -16.27 2.84 25.67
C LEU A 289 -16.86 3.93 24.76
N CYS A 290 -16.44 3.99 23.49
CA CYS A 290 -16.89 4.97 22.52
C CYS A 290 -18.18 4.50 21.80
N GLN A 291 -19.30 4.45 22.52
CA GLN A 291 -20.54 3.85 22.03
C GLN A 291 -21.32 4.73 21.05
N ASN A 292 -20.98 6.02 20.95
CA ASN A 292 -21.65 6.97 20.07
C ASN A 292 -21.01 7.10 18.68
N LEU A 293 -19.97 6.32 18.38
CA LEU A 293 -19.26 6.40 17.11
C LEU A 293 -20.15 6.07 15.92
N THR A 294 -20.15 6.96 14.92
CA THR A 294 -20.64 6.68 13.57
C THR A 294 -19.52 6.23 12.65
N GLN A 295 -18.27 6.59 12.96
CA GLN A 295 -17.08 6.14 12.23
C GLN A 295 -15.97 5.66 13.18
N LEU A 296 -15.44 4.47 12.90
CA LEU A 296 -14.26 3.90 13.53
C LEU A 296 -13.26 3.42 12.48
N ASP A 297 -12.06 3.98 12.50
CA ASP A 297 -10.91 3.47 11.76
C ASP A 297 -9.83 3.00 12.77
N LEU A 298 -9.62 1.69 12.87
CA LEU A 298 -8.66 1.09 13.78
C LEU A 298 -7.62 0.28 13.00
N CYS A 299 -6.34 0.66 13.13
CA CYS A 299 -5.25 0.06 12.37
C CYS A 299 -4.18 -0.52 13.31
N PHE A 300 -3.98 -1.83 13.22
CA PHE A 300 -2.93 -2.60 13.89
C PHE A 300 -2.06 -3.38 12.89
N LYS A 301 -2.02 -2.98 11.61
CA LYS A 301 -1.22 -3.66 10.59
C LYS A 301 0.21 -3.93 11.08
N ASN A 302 0.76 -5.10 10.83
CA ASN A 302 2.16 -5.45 11.10
C ASN A 302 2.55 -5.22 12.56
N ASN A 303 1.83 -5.91 13.45
CA ASN A 303 2.13 -6.03 14.86
C ASN A 303 2.24 -7.53 15.19
N TYR A 304 1.99 -7.90 16.45
CA TYR A 304 2.11 -9.27 16.95
C TYR A 304 0.77 -9.79 17.46
N LEU A 305 -0.30 -9.57 16.69
CA LEU A 305 -1.66 -9.96 17.04
C LEU A 305 -1.91 -11.45 16.80
N GLN A 306 -2.76 -12.07 17.61
CA GLN A 306 -3.13 -13.49 17.59
C GLN A 306 -4.66 -13.61 17.74
N PRO A 307 -5.26 -14.82 17.62
CA PRO A 307 -6.71 -14.95 17.48
C PRO A 307 -7.55 -14.35 18.62
N LYS A 308 -7.02 -14.29 19.85
CA LYS A 308 -7.73 -13.70 21.02
C LYS A 308 -8.13 -12.24 20.82
N VAL A 309 -7.39 -11.48 20.01
CA VAL A 309 -7.74 -10.08 19.69
C VAL A 309 -9.08 -10.01 18.95
N GLY A 310 -9.42 -11.02 18.14
CA GLY A 310 -10.71 -11.10 17.47
C GLY A 310 -11.89 -11.21 18.44
N GLU A 311 -11.72 -11.88 19.57
CA GLU A 311 -12.76 -11.98 20.61
C GLU A 311 -13.03 -10.62 21.27
N GLU A 312 -11.98 -9.83 21.52
CA GLU A 312 -12.15 -8.50 22.11
C GLU A 312 -12.74 -7.53 21.06
N ILE A 313 -12.35 -7.65 19.79
CA ILE A 313 -12.98 -6.88 18.70
C ILE A 313 -14.46 -7.20 18.60
N LYS A 314 -14.85 -8.48 18.73
CA LYS A 314 -16.28 -8.86 18.78
C LYS A 314 -17.03 -8.09 19.87
N ARG A 315 -16.50 -8.10 21.10
CA ARG A 315 -17.12 -7.41 22.25
C ARG A 315 -17.21 -5.90 22.01
N MET A 316 -16.16 -5.31 21.45
CA MET A 316 -16.15 -3.90 21.06
C MET A 316 -17.26 -3.58 20.06
N LEU A 317 -17.38 -4.36 18.97
CA LEU A 317 -18.38 -4.13 17.92
C LEU A 317 -19.82 -4.34 18.42
N GLN A 318 -20.03 -5.23 19.39
CA GLN A 318 -21.35 -5.43 20.02
C GLN A 318 -21.87 -4.16 20.72
N CYS A 319 -20.98 -3.27 21.15
CA CYS A 319 -21.34 -2.00 21.80
C CYS A 319 -21.52 -0.83 20.81
N MET A 320 -21.26 -1.01 19.51
CA MET A 320 -21.21 0.08 18.52
C MET A 320 -22.43 0.11 17.60
N ASN A 321 -23.61 0.26 18.16
CA ASN A 321 -24.87 0.17 17.41
C ASN A 321 -25.11 1.31 16.40
N LYS A 322 -24.45 2.46 16.54
CA LYS A 322 -24.57 3.63 15.64
C LYS A 322 -23.57 3.62 14.48
N LEU A 323 -22.72 2.60 14.39
CA LEU A 323 -21.61 2.61 13.45
C LEU A 323 -22.11 2.52 12.00
N ILE A 324 -21.75 3.52 11.21
CA ILE A 324 -22.03 3.63 9.77
C ILE A 324 -20.81 3.20 8.96
N SER A 325 -19.60 3.50 9.46
CA SER A 325 -18.33 3.19 8.81
C SER A 325 -17.38 2.48 9.76
N LEU A 326 -16.96 1.27 9.39
CA LEU A 326 -15.92 0.51 10.07
C LEU A 326 -14.75 0.26 9.12
N ARG A 327 -13.55 0.69 9.52
CA ARG A 327 -12.29 0.27 8.92
C ARG A 327 -11.43 -0.42 9.94
N LEU A 328 -11.13 -1.69 9.70
CA LEU A 328 -10.33 -2.52 10.58
C LEU A 328 -9.14 -3.08 9.80
N ASN A 329 -7.94 -2.56 10.07
CA ASN A 329 -6.73 -2.95 9.35
C ASN A 329 -5.79 -3.77 10.24
N LEU A 330 -5.79 -5.09 10.05
CA LEU A 330 -5.02 -6.09 10.79
C LEU A 330 -3.96 -6.79 9.92
N LYS A 331 -3.66 -6.26 8.72
CA LYS A 331 -2.74 -6.86 7.74
C LYS A 331 -1.40 -7.26 8.36
N SER A 332 -0.78 -8.33 7.87
CA SER A 332 0.60 -8.73 8.14
C SER A 332 1.47 -8.59 6.89
N PHE A 333 2.78 -8.39 7.07
CA PHE A 333 3.71 -8.05 5.98
C PHE A 333 4.33 -9.28 5.31
N HIS A 334 4.52 -10.41 6.00
CA HIS A 334 5.16 -11.56 5.36
C HIS A 334 4.18 -12.50 4.63
N LEU A 335 4.57 -12.83 3.40
CA LEU A 335 3.98 -13.85 2.53
C LEU A 335 4.95 -15.04 2.33
N SER A 336 6.05 -15.07 3.08
CA SER A 336 7.14 -16.03 2.97
C SER A 336 6.82 -17.31 3.73
N ASN A 337 6.90 -18.43 3.01
CA ASN A 337 6.84 -19.79 3.55
C ASN A 337 8.14 -20.17 4.30
N GLN A 338 8.75 -19.25 5.04
CA GLN A 338 9.97 -19.56 5.81
C GLN A 338 9.62 -19.60 7.29
N GLU A 339 9.76 -20.79 7.87
CA GLU A 339 9.56 -21.11 9.28
C GLU A 339 10.63 -20.50 10.20
N ASP A 340 11.59 -19.72 9.65
CA ASP A 340 12.77 -19.23 10.36
C ASP A 340 12.76 -17.74 10.75
N ASP A 341 11.68 -17.00 10.47
CA ASP A 341 11.58 -15.62 10.94
C ASP A 341 11.15 -15.60 12.42
N GLN A 342 12.13 -15.45 13.31
CA GLN A 342 11.96 -15.24 14.76
C GLN A 342 11.16 -13.96 15.14
N ASN A 343 10.51 -13.29 14.19
CA ASN A 343 9.64 -12.16 14.46
C ASN A 343 8.18 -12.67 14.43
N PRO A 344 7.45 -12.63 15.57
CA PRO A 344 6.02 -12.89 15.54
C PRO A 344 5.35 -11.90 14.58
N GLU A 345 4.19 -12.26 14.05
CA GLU A 345 3.44 -11.44 13.10
C GLU A 345 1.96 -11.44 13.48
N ASN A 346 1.16 -10.62 12.80
CA ASN A 346 -0.29 -10.69 12.94
C ASN A 346 -0.79 -12.03 12.38
N CYS A 347 -1.31 -12.87 13.26
CA CYS A 347 -1.93 -14.14 12.96
C CYS A 347 -3.31 -14.19 13.61
N ILE A 348 -4.26 -13.38 13.12
CA ILE A 348 -5.64 -13.40 13.61
C ILE A 348 -6.28 -14.78 13.44
N GLY A 349 -5.88 -15.53 12.41
CA GLY A 349 -6.31 -16.89 12.16
C GLY A 349 -7.79 -17.01 11.83
N GLN A 350 -8.23 -18.23 11.53
CA GLN A 350 -9.65 -18.53 11.30
C GLN A 350 -10.54 -18.20 12.51
N ILE A 351 -10.05 -18.46 13.74
CA ILE A 351 -10.81 -18.26 14.97
C ILE A 351 -11.05 -16.77 15.19
N GLY A 352 -10.00 -15.94 15.12
CA GLY A 352 -10.13 -14.51 15.32
C GLY A 352 -10.99 -13.85 14.24
N ALA A 353 -10.89 -14.30 12.98
CA ALA A 353 -11.75 -13.83 11.90
C ALA A 353 -13.23 -14.18 12.12
N SER A 354 -13.52 -15.40 12.60
CA SER A 354 -14.88 -15.81 12.98
C SER A 354 -15.44 -14.96 14.12
N GLU A 355 -14.63 -14.67 15.15
CA GLU A 355 -15.07 -13.79 16.24
C GLU A 355 -15.36 -12.37 15.74
N ILE A 356 -14.53 -11.81 14.86
CA ILE A 356 -14.79 -10.52 14.22
C ILE A 356 -16.13 -10.56 13.47
N ALA A 357 -16.39 -11.63 12.69
CA ALA A 357 -17.66 -11.80 11.98
C ALA A 357 -18.87 -11.78 12.94
N LYS A 358 -18.79 -12.49 14.07
CA LYS A 358 -19.82 -12.46 15.13
C LYS A 358 -20.02 -11.07 15.73
N GLY A 359 -19.02 -10.18 15.70
CA GLY A 359 -19.18 -8.78 16.09
C GLY A 359 -19.94 -7.97 15.04
N LEU A 360 -19.56 -8.14 13.77
CA LEU A 360 -20.14 -7.40 12.64
C LEU A 360 -21.66 -7.58 12.51
N GLN A 361 -22.21 -8.75 12.90
CA GLN A 361 -23.64 -9.03 12.81
C GLN A 361 -24.53 -8.05 13.60
N HIS A 362 -23.95 -7.33 14.56
CA HIS A 362 -24.68 -6.36 15.40
C HIS A 362 -24.76 -4.96 14.78
N LEU A 363 -24.00 -4.68 13.71
CA LEU A 363 -23.88 -3.36 13.09
C LEU A 363 -24.97 -3.13 12.04
N LYS A 364 -26.20 -2.85 12.50
CA LYS A 364 -27.40 -2.76 11.64
C LYS A 364 -27.41 -1.57 10.66
N HIS A 365 -26.62 -0.54 10.92
CA HIS A 365 -26.57 0.69 10.11
C HIS A 365 -25.29 0.80 9.27
N LEU A 366 -24.51 -0.28 9.19
CA LEU A 366 -23.23 -0.29 8.50
C LEU A 366 -23.45 -0.07 7.00
N ARG A 367 -22.79 0.98 6.47
CA ARG A 367 -22.78 1.34 5.04
C ARG A 367 -21.40 1.20 4.43
N ILE A 368 -20.35 1.33 5.23
CA ILE A 368 -18.95 1.21 4.80
C ILE A 368 -18.25 0.16 5.66
N LEU A 369 -17.73 -0.87 5.02
CA LEU A 369 -16.93 -1.91 5.65
C LEU A 369 -15.62 -2.08 4.89
N ASP A 370 -14.49 -1.82 5.57
CA ASP A 370 -13.13 -2.09 5.08
C ASP A 370 -12.39 -2.98 6.07
N ILE A 371 -12.12 -4.22 5.66
CA ILE A 371 -11.41 -5.21 6.50
C ILE A 371 -10.09 -5.58 5.83
N GLY A 372 -8.98 -5.24 6.48
CA GLY A 372 -7.64 -5.62 6.07
C GLY A 372 -7.14 -6.84 6.85
N LEU A 373 -7.10 -8.01 6.22
CA LEU A 373 -6.66 -9.28 6.80
C LEU A 373 -5.52 -9.95 6.01
N LYS A 374 -4.78 -9.22 5.16
CA LYS A 374 -3.63 -9.76 4.41
C LYS A 374 -2.71 -10.58 5.34
N GLY A 375 -2.29 -11.78 4.94
CA GLY A 375 -1.26 -12.56 5.64
C GLY A 375 -1.63 -13.00 7.06
N ASN A 376 -2.92 -13.22 7.37
CA ASN A 376 -3.38 -13.51 8.73
C ASN A 376 -3.80 -14.97 8.97
N HIS A 377 -3.53 -15.89 8.03
CA HIS A 377 -3.95 -17.30 8.12
C HIS A 377 -5.46 -17.46 8.40
N VAL A 378 -6.30 -16.63 7.75
CA VAL A 378 -7.75 -16.65 7.93
C VAL A 378 -8.38 -17.96 7.44
N MET A 379 -7.81 -18.57 6.39
CA MET A 379 -8.31 -19.80 5.74
C MET A 379 -9.78 -19.67 5.26
N ASN A 380 -10.33 -20.73 4.67
CA ASN A 380 -11.68 -20.71 4.13
C ASN A 380 -12.77 -20.49 5.19
N THR A 381 -12.61 -21.10 6.36
CA THR A 381 -13.55 -21.02 7.48
C THR A 381 -13.73 -19.58 7.97
N GLY A 382 -12.64 -18.85 8.18
CA GLY A 382 -12.71 -17.47 8.65
C GLY A 382 -13.40 -16.52 7.67
N ILE A 383 -13.21 -16.72 6.36
CA ILE A 383 -13.91 -15.91 5.35
C ILE A 383 -15.37 -16.30 5.18
N THR A 384 -15.72 -17.60 5.25
CA THR A 384 -17.12 -18.04 5.21
C THR A 384 -17.95 -17.38 6.32
N GLU A 385 -17.41 -17.27 7.52
CA GLU A 385 -18.08 -16.59 8.63
C GLU A 385 -18.27 -15.10 8.34
N ILE A 386 -17.21 -14.41 7.89
CA ILE A 386 -17.28 -12.98 7.52
C ILE A 386 -18.30 -12.75 6.40
N SER A 387 -18.28 -13.56 5.34
CA SER A 387 -19.17 -13.41 4.19
C SER A 387 -20.62 -13.68 4.54
N SER A 388 -20.90 -14.69 5.37
CA SER A 388 -22.27 -15.01 5.81
C SER A 388 -22.93 -13.87 6.59
N VAL A 389 -22.12 -13.06 7.29
CA VAL A 389 -22.60 -11.89 8.01
C VAL A 389 -22.81 -10.72 7.05
N ILE A 390 -21.90 -10.52 6.09
CA ILE A 390 -22.07 -9.51 5.05
C ILE A 390 -23.38 -9.73 4.28
N ALA A 391 -23.74 -10.97 3.96
CA ALA A 391 -25.02 -11.30 3.33
C ALA A 391 -26.25 -10.77 4.10
N LYS A 392 -26.15 -10.59 5.42
CA LYS A 392 -27.23 -10.11 6.31
C LYS A 392 -27.25 -8.59 6.46
N VAL A 393 -26.14 -7.90 6.21
CA VAL A 393 -26.06 -6.43 6.28
C VAL A 393 -26.73 -5.86 5.03
N LYS A 394 -27.92 -5.26 5.16
CA LYS A 394 -28.72 -4.85 3.98
C LYS A 394 -28.33 -3.50 3.38
N SER A 395 -27.56 -2.68 4.10
CA SER A 395 -27.31 -1.28 3.73
C SER A 395 -25.90 -1.00 3.20
N LEU A 396 -25.15 -2.03 2.81
CA LEU A 396 -23.74 -1.85 2.49
C LEU A 396 -23.57 -1.18 1.12
N GLU A 397 -23.00 0.03 1.13
CA GLU A 397 -22.72 0.81 -0.08
C GLU A 397 -21.27 0.63 -0.55
N LYS A 398 -20.36 0.41 0.42
CA LYS A 398 -18.94 0.20 0.18
C LYS A 398 -18.44 -1.01 0.95
N PHE A 399 -17.98 -2.01 0.21
CA PHE A 399 -17.32 -3.18 0.74
C PHE A 399 -15.90 -3.31 0.20
N GLN A 400 -14.94 -3.35 1.11
CA GLN A 400 -13.55 -3.59 0.83
C GLN A 400 -13.02 -4.70 1.73
N ILE A 401 -12.40 -5.71 1.13
CA ILE A 401 -11.74 -6.76 1.90
C ILE A 401 -10.40 -7.11 1.28
N ASN A 402 -9.36 -7.16 2.12
CA ASN A 402 -8.04 -7.60 1.72
C ASN A 402 -7.71 -8.91 2.42
N LEU A 403 -7.73 -9.98 1.65
CA LEU A 403 -7.50 -11.36 2.06
C LEU A 403 -6.24 -11.95 1.41
N ALA A 404 -5.35 -11.12 0.89
CA ALA A 404 -4.19 -11.64 0.20
C ALA A 404 -3.30 -12.47 1.14
N GLY A 405 -2.78 -13.63 0.72
CA GLY A 405 -1.90 -14.44 1.56
C GLY A 405 -2.57 -15.19 2.71
N ASN A 406 -3.85 -15.57 2.58
CA ASN A 406 -4.60 -16.24 3.65
C ASN A 406 -4.87 -17.72 3.39
N GLN A 407 -4.15 -18.33 2.43
CA GLN A 407 -4.30 -19.74 2.10
C GLN A 407 -5.72 -20.10 1.65
N LEU A 408 -6.41 -19.17 0.99
CA LEU A 408 -7.78 -19.37 0.51
C LEU A 408 -7.81 -20.27 -0.73
N THR A 409 -8.80 -21.16 -0.80
CA THR A 409 -9.06 -22.00 -1.98
C THR A 409 -10.33 -21.54 -2.70
N ASP A 410 -10.67 -22.19 -3.81
CA ASP A 410 -11.85 -21.85 -4.62
C ASP A 410 -13.16 -21.86 -3.83
N ALA A 411 -13.29 -22.73 -2.82
CA ALA A 411 -14.47 -22.78 -1.95
C ALA A 411 -14.72 -21.46 -1.20
N ALA A 412 -13.66 -20.77 -0.79
CA ALA A 412 -13.79 -19.47 -0.14
C ALA A 412 -14.35 -18.40 -1.07
N LEU A 413 -13.86 -18.33 -2.31
CA LEU A 413 -14.36 -17.37 -3.30
C LEU A 413 -15.80 -17.70 -3.73
N ILE A 414 -16.13 -18.99 -3.88
CA ILE A 414 -17.49 -19.42 -4.18
C ILE A 414 -18.45 -18.94 -3.08
N GLN A 415 -18.14 -19.21 -1.81
CA GLN A 415 -18.96 -18.79 -0.69
C GLN A 415 -19.10 -17.27 -0.60
N LEU A 416 -17.98 -16.54 -0.69
CA LEU A 416 -17.99 -15.08 -0.71
C LEU A 416 -18.86 -14.53 -1.84
N SER A 417 -18.80 -15.14 -3.03
CA SER A 417 -19.60 -14.74 -4.18
C SER A 417 -21.09 -14.93 -3.91
N PHE A 418 -21.51 -16.10 -3.40
CA PHE A 418 -22.90 -16.35 -3.07
C PHE A 418 -23.44 -15.36 -2.04
N ASP A 419 -22.67 -15.05 -1.01
CA ASP A 419 -23.08 -14.13 0.05
C ASP A 419 -23.19 -12.68 -0.45
N LEU A 420 -22.29 -12.26 -1.33
CA LEU A 420 -22.32 -10.94 -1.96
C LEU A 420 -23.49 -10.77 -2.95
N ALA A 421 -24.08 -11.85 -3.46
CA ALA A 421 -25.20 -11.78 -4.41
C ALA A 421 -26.44 -11.05 -3.85
N ASN A 422 -26.52 -10.90 -2.53
CA ASN A 422 -27.60 -10.22 -1.83
C ASN A 422 -27.36 -8.71 -1.64
N GLN A 423 -26.19 -8.19 -2.02
CA GLN A 423 -25.73 -6.83 -1.72
C GLN A 423 -26.00 -5.84 -2.87
N GLN A 424 -27.27 -5.70 -3.29
CA GLN A 424 -27.64 -4.95 -4.50
C GLN A 424 -27.40 -3.43 -4.42
N ASP A 425 -27.28 -2.88 -3.21
CA ASP A 425 -26.99 -1.46 -2.98
C ASP A 425 -25.49 -1.10 -3.06
N LEU A 426 -24.61 -2.09 -3.26
CA LEU A 426 -23.18 -1.85 -3.38
C LEU A 426 -22.86 -0.96 -4.57
N LYS A 427 -22.18 0.16 -4.27
CA LYS A 427 -21.60 1.09 -5.24
C LYS A 427 -20.10 0.90 -5.38
N TYR A 428 -19.45 0.35 -4.35
CA TYR A 428 -18.02 0.09 -4.33
C TYR A 428 -17.73 -1.31 -3.81
N LEU A 429 -17.01 -2.09 -4.62
CA LEU A 429 -16.54 -3.43 -4.26
C LEU A 429 -15.04 -3.55 -4.55
N HIS A 430 -14.26 -3.84 -3.51
CA HIS A 430 -12.85 -4.21 -3.64
C HIS A 430 -12.58 -5.54 -2.95
N ILE A 431 -12.06 -6.49 -3.71
CA ILE A 431 -11.70 -7.82 -3.23
C ILE A 431 -10.23 -8.07 -3.61
N ASP A 432 -9.36 -8.18 -2.61
CA ASP A 432 -7.97 -8.59 -2.80
C ASP A 432 -7.75 -10.00 -2.28
N LEU A 433 -7.61 -10.94 -3.20
CA LEU A 433 -7.37 -12.37 -3.02
C LEU A 433 -5.98 -12.78 -3.53
N GLY A 434 -5.05 -11.82 -3.69
CA GLY A 434 -3.71 -12.12 -4.14
C GLY A 434 -2.98 -13.14 -3.25
N TRP A 435 -1.97 -13.84 -3.74
CA TRP A 435 -1.15 -14.74 -2.93
C TRP A 435 -1.92 -15.87 -2.21
N ASN A 436 -3.01 -16.35 -2.80
CA ASN A 436 -3.81 -17.47 -2.27
C ASN A 436 -3.61 -18.75 -3.09
N MET A 437 -4.49 -19.74 -2.91
CA MET A 437 -4.48 -21.04 -3.57
C MET A 437 -5.74 -21.24 -4.44
N LEU A 438 -6.12 -20.21 -5.20
CA LEU A 438 -7.19 -20.32 -6.20
C LEU A 438 -6.68 -21.10 -7.41
N HIS A 439 -7.45 -22.07 -7.91
CA HIS A 439 -6.98 -23.03 -8.91
C HIS A 439 -7.96 -23.24 -10.07
N PHE A 440 -9.26 -23.32 -9.79
CA PHE A 440 -10.27 -23.71 -10.77
C PHE A 440 -11.06 -22.52 -11.30
N SER A 441 -11.61 -22.67 -12.51
CA SER A 441 -12.36 -21.62 -13.20
C SER A 441 -13.80 -21.44 -12.67
N ASN A 442 -14.35 -22.42 -11.94
CA ASN A 442 -15.72 -22.39 -11.42
C ASN A 442 -15.95 -21.32 -10.33
N CYS A 443 -14.93 -20.98 -9.53
CA CYS A 443 -15.06 -19.92 -8.53
C CYS A 443 -15.24 -18.53 -9.16
N PHE A 444 -14.66 -18.33 -10.35
CA PHE A 444 -14.86 -17.10 -11.14
C PHE A 444 -16.21 -17.05 -11.82
N GLU A 445 -16.79 -18.19 -12.18
CA GLU A 445 -18.17 -18.26 -12.64
C GLU A 445 -19.16 -17.86 -11.54
N ALA A 446 -18.93 -18.32 -10.30
CA ALA A 446 -19.72 -17.89 -9.15
C ALA A 446 -19.64 -16.36 -8.96
N LEU A 447 -18.44 -15.78 -8.98
CA LEU A 447 -18.25 -14.34 -8.89
C LEU A 447 -18.92 -13.61 -10.06
N SER A 448 -18.80 -14.14 -11.28
CA SER A 448 -19.43 -13.60 -12.49
C SER A 448 -20.95 -13.53 -12.36
N ASN A 449 -21.58 -14.59 -11.85
CA ASN A 449 -23.02 -14.62 -11.60
C ASN A 449 -23.45 -13.65 -10.49
N THR A 450 -22.60 -13.42 -9.50
CA THR A 450 -22.80 -12.40 -8.47
C THR A 450 -22.74 -10.99 -9.05
N LEU A 451 -21.75 -10.68 -9.89
CA LEU A 451 -21.60 -9.36 -10.51
C LEU A 451 -22.83 -8.98 -11.35
N LYS A 452 -23.47 -9.94 -12.01
CA LYS A 452 -24.75 -9.74 -12.75
C LYS A 452 -25.91 -9.24 -11.90
N ARG A 453 -25.80 -9.32 -10.58
CA ARG A 453 -26.82 -8.84 -9.62
C ARG A 453 -26.45 -7.49 -9.01
N LEU A 454 -25.20 -7.04 -9.13
CA LEU A 454 -24.69 -5.80 -8.54
C LEU A 454 -24.86 -4.61 -9.50
N ASN A 455 -26.11 -4.31 -9.85
CA ASN A 455 -26.43 -3.34 -10.90
C ASN A 455 -26.04 -1.88 -10.55
N ASN A 456 -25.90 -1.57 -9.26
CA ASN A 456 -25.54 -0.23 -8.78
C ASN A 456 -24.01 -0.03 -8.66
N LEU A 457 -23.21 -1.03 -9.03
CA LEU A 457 -21.77 -0.99 -8.80
C LEU A 457 -21.09 0.04 -9.71
N GLU A 458 -20.54 1.08 -9.11
CA GLU A 458 -19.80 2.14 -9.81
C GLU A 458 -18.28 1.87 -9.82
N THR A 459 -17.79 1.15 -8.81
CA THR A 459 -16.37 0.81 -8.68
C THR A 459 -16.20 -0.68 -8.38
N PHE A 460 -15.45 -1.36 -9.24
CA PHE A 460 -15.08 -2.77 -9.05
C PHE A 460 -13.57 -2.94 -9.15
N ASN A 461 -12.98 -3.44 -8.06
CA ASN A 461 -11.56 -3.71 -7.97
C ASN A 461 -11.35 -5.17 -7.57
N LEU A 462 -10.65 -5.93 -8.41
CA LEU A 462 -10.33 -7.33 -8.14
C LEU A 462 -8.83 -7.56 -8.25
N SER A 463 -8.25 -8.17 -7.21
CA SER A 463 -6.87 -8.61 -7.20
C SER A 463 -6.81 -10.11 -6.93
N ILE A 464 -6.29 -10.87 -7.89
CA ILE A 464 -6.18 -12.34 -7.87
C ILE A 464 -4.77 -12.79 -8.30
N ASN A 465 -3.79 -11.90 -8.15
CA ASN A 465 -2.39 -12.06 -8.53
C ASN A 465 -1.61 -13.04 -7.64
N HIS A 466 -0.45 -13.52 -8.10
CA HIS A 466 0.54 -14.36 -7.38
C HIS A 466 0.02 -15.63 -6.66
N LYS A 467 0.77 -16.74 -6.71
CA LYS A 467 0.46 -18.08 -6.12
C LYS A 467 -0.88 -18.72 -6.57
N ASN A 468 -1.90 -17.93 -6.91
CA ASN A 468 -3.11 -18.38 -7.58
C ASN A 468 -2.75 -18.90 -8.98
N LYS A 469 -3.26 -20.08 -9.33
CA LYS A 469 -3.03 -20.72 -10.63
C LYS A 469 -4.08 -20.22 -11.63
N ILE A 470 -4.08 -18.93 -11.90
CA ILE A 470 -5.05 -18.29 -12.81
C ILE A 470 -4.52 -18.35 -14.25
N TYR A 471 -5.37 -18.84 -15.15
CA TYR A 471 -5.14 -18.97 -16.59
C TYR A 471 -6.20 -18.20 -17.38
N SER A 472 -6.17 -18.28 -18.71
CA SER A 472 -7.18 -17.66 -19.59
C SER A 472 -8.61 -18.07 -19.25
N ASP A 473 -8.84 -19.34 -18.93
CA ASP A 473 -10.20 -19.90 -18.73
C ASP A 473 -10.85 -19.35 -17.45
N SER A 474 -10.03 -19.06 -16.43
CA SER A 474 -10.47 -18.36 -15.22
C SER A 474 -10.96 -16.94 -15.54
N ILE A 475 -10.27 -16.24 -16.44
CA ILE A 475 -10.69 -14.90 -16.91
C ILE A 475 -11.95 -15.01 -17.76
N GLU A 476 -12.04 -16.01 -18.64
CA GLU A 476 -13.21 -16.27 -19.49
C GLU A 476 -14.51 -16.38 -18.68
N ASN A 477 -14.47 -17.13 -17.57
CA ASN A 477 -15.62 -17.28 -16.69
C ASN A 477 -16.01 -16.00 -15.95
N LEU A 478 -15.05 -15.10 -15.69
CA LEU A 478 -15.29 -13.82 -15.00
C LEU A 478 -15.92 -12.76 -15.91
N ILE A 479 -15.57 -12.75 -17.20
CA ILE A 479 -15.92 -11.67 -18.14
C ILE A 479 -17.44 -11.41 -18.25
N PRO A 480 -18.33 -12.40 -18.34
CA PRO A 480 -19.77 -12.15 -18.48
C PRO A 480 -20.33 -11.29 -17.33
N GLY A 481 -19.85 -11.49 -16.10
CA GLY A 481 -20.21 -10.68 -14.94
C GLY A 481 -19.69 -9.26 -15.04
N ILE A 482 -18.43 -9.07 -15.44
CA ILE A 482 -17.87 -7.73 -15.63
C ILE A 482 -18.67 -6.96 -16.69
N LYS A 483 -18.96 -7.56 -17.84
CA LYS A 483 -19.74 -6.94 -18.93
C LYS A 483 -21.15 -6.51 -18.53
N SER A 484 -21.71 -7.11 -17.47
CA SER A 484 -23.08 -6.80 -17.01
C SER A 484 -23.17 -5.54 -16.13
N LEU A 485 -22.04 -4.98 -15.70
CA LEU A 485 -21.98 -3.83 -14.77
C LEU A 485 -22.25 -2.50 -15.49
N GLN A 486 -23.53 -2.16 -15.67
CA GLN A 486 -23.96 -1.00 -16.45
C GLN A 486 -23.46 0.36 -15.92
N ASN A 487 -23.28 0.49 -14.60
CA ASN A 487 -22.90 1.75 -13.95
C ASN A 487 -21.39 1.88 -13.66
N LEU A 488 -20.57 0.96 -14.17
CA LEU A 488 -19.15 0.89 -13.84
C LEU A 488 -18.38 2.11 -14.36
N LYS A 489 -17.85 2.93 -13.43
CA LYS A 489 -17.02 4.11 -13.71
C LYS A 489 -15.55 3.87 -13.42
N ASN A 490 -15.25 3.01 -12.46
CA ASN A 490 -13.88 2.71 -12.04
C ASN A 490 -13.66 1.20 -12.04
N PHE A 491 -12.68 0.74 -12.81
CA PHE A 491 -12.35 -0.67 -12.90
C PHE A 491 -10.87 -0.90 -12.60
N SER A 492 -10.58 -1.82 -11.70
CA SER A 492 -9.23 -2.32 -11.47
C SER A 492 -9.18 -3.84 -11.52
N LEU A 493 -8.23 -4.36 -12.29
CA LEU A 493 -7.94 -5.79 -12.35
C LEU A 493 -6.45 -6.02 -12.16
N ASN A 494 -6.11 -6.78 -11.12
CA ASN A 494 -4.75 -7.21 -10.84
C ASN A 494 -4.63 -8.73 -10.95
N VAL A 495 -3.98 -9.16 -12.02
CA VAL A 495 -3.70 -10.54 -12.39
C VAL A 495 -2.20 -10.75 -12.57
N MET A 496 -1.39 -9.93 -11.90
CA MET A 496 0.07 -10.01 -12.00
C MET A 496 0.57 -11.42 -11.68
N TRP A 497 1.49 -11.92 -12.49
CA TRP A 497 2.05 -13.28 -12.45
C TRP A 497 1.02 -14.39 -12.66
N CYS A 498 -0.12 -14.08 -13.26
CA CYS A 498 -1.08 -15.08 -13.76
C CYS A 498 -0.83 -15.35 -15.24
N LYS A 499 -0.89 -16.61 -15.66
CA LYS A 499 -0.58 -17.04 -17.04
C LYS A 499 -1.77 -16.84 -17.98
N ILE A 500 -2.30 -15.62 -18.04
CA ILE A 500 -3.49 -15.29 -18.85
C ILE A 500 -3.17 -15.24 -20.35
N LYS A 501 -1.90 -14.96 -20.70
CA LYS A 501 -1.38 -14.91 -22.09
C LYS A 501 -2.22 -13.98 -22.99
N ILE A 502 -2.13 -14.18 -24.30
CA ILE A 502 -2.86 -13.43 -25.33
C ILE A 502 -4.39 -13.57 -25.20
N ARG A 503 -4.91 -14.77 -24.97
CA ARG A 503 -6.36 -15.04 -24.91
C ARG A 503 -7.00 -14.32 -23.73
N GLY A 504 -6.37 -14.37 -22.55
CA GLY A 504 -6.87 -13.65 -21.39
C GLY A 504 -6.84 -12.13 -21.59
N LEU A 505 -5.80 -11.57 -22.24
CA LEU A 505 -5.77 -10.15 -22.56
C LEU A 505 -6.85 -9.76 -23.57
N GLN A 506 -7.12 -10.59 -24.58
CA GLN A 506 -8.25 -10.39 -25.50
C GLN A 506 -9.58 -10.29 -24.72
N LEU A 507 -9.83 -11.23 -23.81
CA LEU A 507 -11.05 -11.26 -22.99
C LEU A 507 -11.18 -10.03 -22.07
N VAL A 508 -10.08 -9.60 -21.44
CA VAL A 508 -10.05 -8.35 -20.65
C VAL A 508 -10.33 -7.14 -21.52
N SER A 509 -9.75 -7.09 -22.72
CA SER A 509 -9.94 -6.01 -23.69
C SER A 509 -11.40 -5.92 -24.15
N ASP A 510 -12.01 -7.06 -24.43
CA ASP A 510 -13.44 -7.14 -24.76
C ASP A 510 -14.29 -6.66 -23.59
N ALA A 511 -13.95 -7.02 -22.35
CA ALA A 511 -14.69 -6.60 -21.16
C ALA A 511 -14.67 -5.08 -20.96
N ILE A 512 -13.49 -4.45 -21.05
CA ILE A 512 -13.39 -2.98 -20.90
C ILE A 512 -14.08 -2.25 -22.05
N ALA A 513 -14.08 -2.79 -23.27
CA ALA A 513 -14.76 -2.19 -24.42
C ALA A 513 -16.28 -2.03 -24.22
N HIS A 514 -16.89 -2.86 -23.35
CA HIS A 514 -18.31 -2.76 -23.01
C HIS A 514 -18.63 -1.61 -22.04
N HIS A 515 -17.61 -0.87 -21.58
CA HIS A 515 -17.76 0.20 -20.59
C HIS A 515 -17.16 1.55 -21.06
N PRO A 516 -17.65 2.16 -22.16
CA PRO A 516 -17.16 3.44 -22.68
C PRO A 516 -17.30 4.63 -21.71
N GLN A 517 -18.09 4.45 -20.63
CA GLN A 517 -18.29 5.40 -19.53
C GLN A 517 -17.19 5.34 -18.46
N LEU A 518 -16.22 4.42 -18.54
CA LEU A 518 -15.12 4.35 -17.58
C LEU A 518 -14.37 5.69 -17.49
N ILE A 519 -14.12 6.11 -16.25
CA ILE A 519 -13.37 7.31 -15.89
C ILE A 519 -11.96 6.92 -15.42
N SER A 520 -11.84 5.78 -14.74
CA SER A 520 -10.58 5.24 -14.25
C SER A 520 -10.43 3.76 -14.59
N LEU A 521 -9.27 3.41 -15.14
CA LEU A 521 -8.88 2.04 -15.44
C LEU A 521 -7.48 1.76 -14.86
N ASP A 522 -7.37 0.68 -14.09
CA ASP A 522 -6.10 0.19 -13.54
C ASP A 522 -5.94 -1.30 -13.88
N LEU A 523 -5.06 -1.61 -14.83
CA LEU A 523 -4.77 -2.96 -15.28
C LEU A 523 -3.35 -3.33 -14.86
N ASN A 524 -3.25 -4.31 -13.96
CA ASN A 524 -1.99 -4.88 -13.54
C ASN A 524 -1.81 -6.29 -14.12
N LEU A 525 -1.02 -6.34 -15.19
CA LEU A 525 -0.81 -7.44 -16.11
C LEU A 525 0.69 -7.86 -16.16
N GLY A 526 1.47 -7.50 -15.14
CA GLY A 526 2.89 -7.84 -15.12
C GLY A 526 3.14 -9.35 -15.01
N GLY A 527 4.13 -9.91 -15.69
CA GLY A 527 4.45 -11.34 -15.60
C GLY A 527 3.40 -12.26 -16.22
N CYS A 528 2.57 -11.76 -17.14
CA CYS A 528 1.40 -12.48 -17.68
C CYS A 528 1.66 -13.26 -18.99
N GLN A 529 2.89 -13.22 -19.51
CA GLN A 529 3.28 -13.82 -20.80
C GLN A 529 2.49 -13.22 -21.98
N ILE A 530 2.27 -11.90 -21.93
CA ILE A 530 1.63 -11.13 -23.00
C ILE A 530 2.68 -10.81 -24.07
N CYS A 531 2.30 -10.90 -25.35
CA CYS A 531 3.10 -10.49 -26.51
C CYS A 531 2.39 -9.38 -27.30
N ASP A 532 3.02 -8.87 -28.36
CA ASP A 532 2.52 -7.74 -29.16
C ASP A 532 1.13 -7.97 -29.75
N LYS A 533 0.81 -9.20 -30.18
CA LYS A 533 -0.55 -9.54 -30.65
C LYS A 533 -1.61 -9.36 -29.56
N GLY A 534 -1.24 -9.56 -28.28
CA GLY A 534 -2.10 -9.24 -27.15
C GLY A 534 -2.36 -7.74 -27.03
N MET A 535 -1.34 -6.92 -27.31
CA MET A 535 -1.44 -5.47 -27.26
C MET A 535 -2.35 -4.89 -28.34
N LEU A 536 -2.43 -5.54 -29.51
CA LEU A 536 -3.42 -5.18 -30.53
C LEU A 536 -4.86 -5.29 -30.01
N TYR A 537 -5.20 -6.34 -29.25
CA TYR A 537 -6.51 -6.46 -28.62
C TYR A 537 -6.72 -5.37 -27.57
N LEU A 538 -5.70 -5.11 -26.73
CA LEU A 538 -5.78 -4.08 -25.71
C LEU A 538 -5.99 -2.71 -26.32
N LYS A 539 -5.30 -2.37 -27.42
CA LYS A 539 -5.53 -1.15 -28.19
C LYS A 539 -6.99 -1.01 -28.58
N ASN A 540 -7.58 -2.05 -29.15
CA ASN A 540 -8.97 -2.01 -29.63
C ASN A 540 -9.96 -1.75 -28.48
N GLY A 541 -9.77 -2.42 -27.33
CA GLY A 541 -10.61 -2.20 -26.16
C GLY A 541 -10.42 -0.81 -25.53
N LEU A 542 -9.17 -0.39 -25.37
CA LEU A 542 -8.80 0.93 -24.86
C LEU A 542 -9.32 2.08 -25.74
N SER A 543 -9.36 1.89 -27.06
CA SER A 543 -9.84 2.89 -28.01
C SER A 543 -11.34 3.22 -27.85
N GLN A 544 -12.12 2.37 -27.17
CA GLN A 544 -13.52 2.64 -26.87
C GLN A 544 -13.70 3.55 -25.64
N LEU A 545 -12.66 3.73 -24.83
CA LEU A 545 -12.73 4.44 -23.54
C LEU A 545 -12.52 5.95 -23.70
N ILE A 546 -13.37 6.60 -24.50
CA ILE A 546 -13.26 8.02 -24.86
C ILE A 546 -13.40 8.98 -23.67
N ASN A 547 -13.98 8.51 -22.55
CA ASN A 547 -14.18 9.29 -21.33
C ASN A 547 -13.08 9.08 -20.27
N LEU A 548 -12.10 8.22 -20.55
CA LEU A 548 -11.10 7.82 -19.58
C LEU A 548 -10.22 9.01 -19.19
N LYS A 549 -10.15 9.29 -17.88
CA LYS A 549 -9.30 10.33 -17.30
C LYS A 549 -8.05 9.76 -16.64
N LYS A 550 -8.12 8.51 -16.18
CA LYS A 550 -7.02 7.82 -15.53
C LYS A 550 -6.78 6.45 -16.15
N LEU A 551 -5.56 6.23 -16.61
CA LEU A 551 -5.05 4.94 -17.04
C LEU A 551 -3.80 4.59 -16.25
N VAL A 552 -3.86 3.48 -15.53
CA VAL A 552 -2.70 2.80 -14.95
C VAL A 552 -2.57 1.45 -15.65
N LEU A 553 -1.46 1.22 -16.33
CA LEU A 553 -1.20 0.03 -17.11
C LEU A 553 0.17 -0.53 -16.71
N ASN A 554 0.17 -1.64 -15.98
CA ASN A 554 1.39 -2.34 -15.62
C ASN A 554 1.54 -3.59 -16.48
N LEU A 555 2.57 -3.60 -17.31
CA LEU A 555 2.98 -4.65 -18.23
C LEU A 555 4.41 -5.14 -17.94
N TYR A 556 4.90 -4.89 -16.71
CA TYR A 556 6.20 -5.36 -16.22
C TYR A 556 6.46 -6.83 -16.57
N HIS A 557 7.66 -7.17 -17.04
CA HIS A 557 8.07 -8.56 -17.25
C HIS A 557 7.12 -9.35 -18.18
N ASN A 558 6.91 -8.85 -19.39
CA ASN A 558 6.18 -9.51 -20.46
C ASN A 558 7.09 -9.69 -21.70
N ASN A 559 6.50 -10.11 -22.81
CA ASN A 559 7.21 -10.43 -24.04
C ASN A 559 6.89 -9.37 -25.12
N LEU A 560 6.87 -8.09 -24.73
CA LEU A 560 6.58 -6.98 -25.64
C LEU A 560 7.84 -6.56 -26.40
N THR A 561 7.67 -6.20 -27.67
CA THR A 561 8.69 -5.58 -28.52
C THR A 561 8.29 -4.16 -28.90
N ASP A 562 9.01 -3.54 -29.84
CA ASP A 562 8.66 -2.23 -30.39
C ASP A 562 7.25 -2.17 -30.96
N GLN A 563 6.74 -3.27 -31.52
CA GLN A 563 5.36 -3.33 -32.00
C GLN A 563 4.38 -3.18 -30.84
N GLY A 564 4.61 -3.86 -29.71
CA GLY A 564 3.74 -3.76 -28.53
C GLY A 564 3.70 -2.34 -27.97
N ALA A 565 4.83 -1.64 -27.97
CA ALA A 565 4.91 -0.23 -27.61
C ALA A 565 4.13 0.67 -28.60
N GLU A 566 4.23 0.41 -29.90
CA GLU A 566 3.46 1.13 -30.92
C GLU A 566 1.94 0.99 -30.70
N GLU A 567 1.45 -0.23 -30.44
CA GLU A 567 0.02 -0.47 -30.20
C GLU A 567 -0.50 0.31 -28.98
N ILE A 568 0.33 0.47 -27.93
CA ILE A 568 0.01 1.32 -26.78
C ILE A 568 -0.09 2.78 -27.22
N GLY A 569 0.88 3.28 -27.99
CA GLY A 569 0.86 4.64 -28.53
C GLY A 569 -0.42 4.93 -29.30
N GLN A 570 -0.77 4.06 -30.25
CA GLN A 570 -1.99 4.19 -31.04
C GLN A 570 -3.27 4.17 -30.17
N ALA A 571 -3.29 3.40 -29.08
CA ALA A 571 -4.41 3.40 -28.14
C ALA A 571 -4.55 4.77 -27.44
N LEU A 572 -3.44 5.36 -27.02
CA LEU A 572 -3.41 6.65 -26.33
C LEU A 572 -3.93 7.78 -27.22
N GLU A 573 -3.64 7.77 -28.52
CA GLU A 573 -4.18 8.75 -29.48
C GLU A 573 -5.71 8.86 -29.39
N LYS A 574 -6.40 7.73 -29.18
CA LYS A 574 -7.87 7.64 -29.08
C LYS A 574 -8.46 8.05 -27.73
N MET A 575 -7.65 8.45 -26.75
CA MET A 575 -8.10 8.89 -25.42
C MET A 575 -7.96 10.41 -25.26
N PRO A 576 -8.99 11.22 -25.59
CA PRO A 576 -8.87 12.68 -25.57
C PRO A 576 -8.92 13.30 -24.16
N LYS A 577 -9.48 12.60 -23.16
CA LYS A 577 -9.69 13.14 -21.81
C LYS A 577 -8.69 12.65 -20.77
N ILE A 578 -7.62 11.97 -21.20
CA ILE A 578 -6.63 11.39 -20.29
C ILE A 578 -5.89 12.51 -19.54
N GLN A 579 -5.85 12.41 -18.22
CA GLN A 579 -5.21 13.37 -17.32
C GLN A 579 -4.16 12.69 -16.43
N MET A 580 -4.35 11.42 -16.12
CA MET A 580 -3.40 10.62 -15.37
C MET A 580 -3.02 9.39 -16.20
N LEU A 581 -1.74 9.30 -16.56
CA LEU A 581 -1.19 8.19 -17.32
C LEU A 581 -0.01 7.59 -16.58
N ASN A 582 -0.08 6.30 -16.26
CA ASN A 582 1.01 5.55 -15.68
C ASN A 582 1.19 4.23 -16.43
N ILE A 583 2.31 4.09 -17.14
CA ILE A 583 2.63 2.89 -17.92
C ILE A 583 3.93 2.29 -17.42
N GLU A 584 3.89 1.04 -16.97
CA GLU A 584 5.05 0.31 -16.47
C GLU A 584 5.40 -0.81 -17.45
N LEU A 585 6.51 -0.64 -18.18
CA LEU A 585 6.97 -1.52 -19.26
C LEU A 585 8.34 -2.15 -18.97
N ASN A 586 8.89 -2.03 -17.75
CA ASN A 586 10.19 -2.58 -17.43
C ASN A 586 10.23 -4.11 -17.69
N TRP A 587 11.42 -4.63 -18.00
CA TRP A 587 11.66 -6.05 -18.29
C TRP A 587 10.83 -6.56 -19.49
N ASN A 588 10.80 -5.79 -20.56
CA ASN A 588 10.28 -6.23 -21.87
C ASN A 588 11.42 -6.17 -22.90
N ASN A 589 11.15 -6.51 -24.15
CA ASN A 589 12.11 -6.46 -25.25
C ASN A 589 11.85 -5.25 -26.18
N ILE A 590 11.49 -4.11 -25.58
CA ILE A 590 11.24 -2.85 -26.30
C ILE A 590 12.59 -2.19 -26.59
N GLY A 591 12.85 -1.88 -27.85
CA GLY A 591 14.02 -1.15 -28.30
C GLY A 591 13.75 0.34 -28.48
N ASP A 592 14.74 0.98 -29.11
CA ASP A 592 14.77 2.41 -29.39
C ASP A 592 13.58 2.91 -30.22
N GLU A 593 13.14 2.11 -31.20
CA GLU A 593 12.07 2.49 -32.10
C GLU A 593 10.71 2.53 -31.38
N GLY A 594 10.40 1.50 -30.58
CA GLY A 594 9.16 1.42 -29.82
C GLY A 594 9.09 2.48 -28.73
N ALA A 595 10.22 2.72 -28.06
CA ALA A 595 10.36 3.84 -27.15
C ALA A 595 10.08 5.16 -27.90
N GLY A 596 10.83 5.49 -28.97
CA GLY A 596 10.68 6.76 -29.68
C GLY A 596 9.25 7.04 -30.17
N ARG A 597 8.55 6.00 -30.61
CA ARG A 597 7.13 6.09 -31.00
C ARG A 597 6.22 6.47 -29.83
N LEU A 598 6.39 5.84 -28.66
CA LEU A 598 5.66 6.21 -27.45
C LEU A 598 5.91 7.66 -27.05
N ALA A 599 7.18 8.09 -27.04
CA ALA A 599 7.55 9.47 -26.72
C ALA A 599 6.83 10.47 -27.63
N LYS A 600 6.86 10.21 -28.95
CA LYS A 600 6.21 11.08 -29.94
C LYS A 600 4.71 11.22 -29.72
N VAL A 601 4.00 10.13 -29.41
CA VAL A 601 2.55 10.19 -29.13
C VAL A 601 2.26 11.01 -27.88
N ILE A 602 3.09 10.88 -26.84
CA ILE A 602 2.94 11.62 -25.60
C ILE A 602 3.21 13.12 -25.81
N GLU A 603 4.22 13.44 -26.63
CA GLU A 603 4.51 14.81 -27.07
C GLU A 603 3.32 15.43 -27.81
N GLN A 604 2.75 14.70 -28.77
CA GLN A 604 1.57 15.14 -29.51
C GLN A 604 0.34 15.35 -28.62
N LYS A 605 0.19 14.54 -27.56
CA LYS A 605 -0.89 14.74 -26.57
C LYS A 605 -0.74 16.04 -25.80
N GLY A 606 0.44 16.65 -25.76
CA GLY A 606 0.69 17.92 -25.09
C GLY A 606 0.82 17.76 -23.58
N ILE A 607 1.95 18.20 -23.05
CA ILE A 607 2.34 18.14 -21.63
C ILE A 607 1.26 18.75 -20.71
N LYS A 608 0.62 19.84 -21.13
CA LYS A 608 -0.42 20.55 -20.38
C LYS A 608 -1.69 19.72 -20.10
N ASN A 609 -1.91 18.64 -20.85
CA ASN A 609 -3.09 17.80 -20.69
C ASN A 609 -2.96 16.79 -19.53
N PHE A 610 -1.76 16.56 -19.01
CA PHE A 610 -1.52 15.60 -17.92
C PHE A 610 -1.35 16.28 -16.56
N GLY A 611 -2.13 15.84 -15.59
CA GLY A 611 -1.92 16.10 -14.16
C GLY A 611 -0.98 15.10 -13.47
N GLU A 612 -0.74 13.94 -14.10
CA GLU A 612 0.30 12.98 -13.72
C GLU A 612 0.68 12.11 -14.93
N LEU A 613 1.98 12.01 -15.22
CA LEU A 613 2.54 11.17 -16.27
C LEU A 613 3.70 10.36 -15.70
N LYS A 614 3.64 9.03 -15.85
CA LYS A 614 4.74 8.12 -15.54
C LYS A 614 4.89 7.06 -16.61
N ILE A 615 6.12 6.88 -17.08
CA ILE A 615 6.47 5.77 -17.95
C ILE A 615 7.82 5.21 -17.51
N SER A 616 7.94 3.89 -17.48
CA SER A 616 9.17 3.19 -17.13
C SER A 616 9.45 2.07 -18.15
N LEU A 617 10.70 2.02 -18.62
CA LEU A 617 11.17 1.14 -19.72
C LEU A 617 12.50 0.42 -19.38
N ARG A 618 12.86 0.28 -18.10
CA ARG A 618 14.12 -0.34 -17.65
C ARG A 618 14.26 -1.79 -18.05
N ASN A 619 15.51 -2.20 -18.25
CA ASN A 619 15.84 -3.56 -18.70
C ASN A 619 15.04 -3.94 -19.94
N SER A 620 14.92 -2.97 -20.85
CA SER A 620 14.49 -3.17 -22.23
C SER A 620 15.70 -2.99 -23.15
N SER A 621 15.55 -3.24 -24.44
CA SER A 621 16.62 -3.13 -25.45
C SER A 621 16.85 -1.68 -25.92
N VAL A 622 16.49 -0.68 -25.11
CA VAL A 622 16.65 0.74 -25.42
C VAL A 622 18.12 1.14 -25.18
N SER A 623 18.72 1.86 -26.12
CA SER A 623 20.06 2.41 -25.99
C SER A 623 20.10 3.53 -24.97
N GLN A 624 21.27 3.75 -24.38
CA GLN A 624 21.48 4.81 -23.40
C GLN A 624 21.11 6.20 -23.96
N GLN A 625 21.35 6.43 -25.25
CA GLN A 625 21.02 7.70 -25.92
C GLN A 625 19.51 7.97 -25.92
N ASN A 626 18.69 6.99 -26.27
CA ASN A 626 17.24 7.18 -26.33
C ASN A 626 16.59 7.12 -24.95
N GLU A 627 17.20 6.42 -23.99
CA GLU A 627 16.86 6.61 -22.57
C GLU A 627 17.10 8.07 -22.14
N ASP A 628 18.21 8.69 -22.56
CA ASP A 628 18.53 10.09 -22.27
C ASP A 628 17.59 11.06 -23.00
N GLU A 629 17.14 10.76 -24.22
CA GLU A 629 16.11 11.56 -24.91
C GLU A 629 14.74 11.46 -24.22
N PHE A 630 14.32 10.26 -23.80
CA PHE A 630 13.12 10.08 -22.97
C PHE A 630 13.22 10.88 -21.68
N LYS A 631 14.38 10.81 -21.04
CA LYS A 631 14.69 11.56 -19.84
C LYS A 631 14.58 13.05 -20.08
N GLN A 632 15.21 13.59 -21.12
CA GLN A 632 15.14 15.00 -21.48
C GLN A 632 13.70 15.45 -21.75
N TYR A 633 12.89 14.63 -22.43
CA TYR A 633 11.47 14.93 -22.61
C TYR A 633 10.70 14.91 -21.28
N PHE A 634 10.99 13.96 -20.38
CA PHE A 634 10.41 13.91 -19.04
C PHE A 634 10.88 15.06 -18.14
N GLU A 635 12.10 15.54 -18.31
CA GLU A 635 12.66 16.72 -17.65
C GLU A 635 12.03 18.00 -18.21
N LYS A 636 11.85 18.11 -19.53
CA LYS A 636 11.07 19.18 -20.16
C LYS A 636 9.60 19.17 -19.74
N PHE A 637 8.98 18.00 -19.64
CA PHE A 637 7.65 17.84 -19.03
C PHE A 637 7.65 18.37 -17.59
N GLN A 638 8.75 18.16 -16.85
CA GLN A 638 8.88 18.67 -15.49
C GLN A 638 9.00 20.20 -15.45
N GLU A 639 9.82 20.76 -16.34
CA GLU A 639 10.07 22.20 -16.45
C GLU A 639 8.85 22.96 -16.98
N GLU A 640 8.10 22.44 -17.96
CA GLU A 640 6.99 23.15 -18.61
C GLU A 640 5.63 22.92 -17.92
N ASN A 641 5.54 21.91 -17.05
CA ASN A 641 4.36 21.68 -16.24
C ASN A 641 4.51 22.45 -14.92
N PRO A 642 3.63 23.44 -14.63
CA PRO A 642 3.76 24.28 -13.43
C PRO A 642 3.78 23.48 -12.12
N PHE A 643 3.35 22.21 -12.13
CA PHE A 643 3.39 21.34 -10.95
C PHE A 643 4.75 20.69 -10.64
N SER A 644 5.69 20.69 -11.58
CA SER A 644 6.97 19.97 -11.50
C SER A 644 8.21 20.86 -11.46
N GLN A 645 8.10 22.15 -11.78
CA GLN A 645 9.16 23.15 -11.49
C GLN A 645 9.56 23.23 -10.00
N ASN A 646 8.75 22.64 -9.11
CA ASN A 646 9.07 22.44 -7.70
C ASN A 646 10.06 21.32 -7.39
N ILE A 647 10.25 20.39 -8.33
CA ILE A 647 11.11 19.21 -8.18
C ILE A 647 12.53 19.55 -8.64
N ASP A 648 12.70 20.47 -9.60
CA ASP A 648 14.00 20.82 -10.14
C ASP A 648 14.95 21.44 -9.09
N LYS A 649 14.40 22.15 -8.10
CA LYS A 649 15.18 22.65 -6.96
C LYS A 649 15.54 21.60 -5.90
N LEU A 650 14.95 20.40 -5.97
CA LEU A 650 15.44 19.21 -5.26
C LEU A 650 16.54 18.49 -6.05
N HIS A 651 16.55 18.63 -7.38
CA HIS A 651 17.56 18.04 -8.27
C HIS A 651 18.91 18.76 -8.24
N GLU A 652 18.95 20.05 -7.93
CA GLU A 652 20.21 20.82 -7.75
C GLU A 652 21.05 20.32 -6.53
N ILE A 653 20.48 19.48 -5.67
CA ILE A 653 21.17 18.79 -4.56
C ILE A 653 21.80 17.46 -5.03
N LYS A 654 21.26 16.84 -6.09
CA LYS A 654 21.71 15.53 -6.61
C LYS A 654 23.00 15.61 -7.41
N GLU A 655 23.32 16.75 -8.02
CA GLU A 655 24.50 16.86 -8.90
C GLU A 655 25.85 16.74 -8.18
N LYS A 656 25.86 16.77 -6.84
CA LYS A 656 27.09 16.46 -6.06
C LYS A 656 27.26 14.99 -5.68
N TYR A 657 26.29 14.10 -5.97
CA TYR A 657 26.34 12.70 -5.52
C TYR A 657 25.65 11.71 -6.48
N VAL A 658 26.13 11.52 -7.71
CA VAL A 658 25.86 10.27 -8.45
C VAL A 658 27.03 9.95 -9.40
N CYS A 659 27.72 8.84 -9.12
CA CYS A 659 28.47 8.13 -10.15
C CYS A 659 28.31 6.62 -9.91
N CYS A 660 27.35 6.00 -10.61
CA CYS A 660 27.37 4.65 -11.18
C CYS A 660 25.95 4.21 -11.59
N SER A 661 25.73 4.19 -12.91
CA SER A 661 24.79 3.42 -13.74
C SER A 661 23.53 2.80 -13.10
N GLY A 662 22.37 3.29 -13.52
CA GLY A 662 21.05 2.69 -13.30
C GLY A 662 20.01 3.73 -12.91
N GLN A 663 19.63 4.62 -13.84
CA GLN A 663 18.77 5.76 -13.51
C GLN A 663 17.28 5.36 -13.43
N PHE A 664 16.63 5.87 -12.39
CA PHE A 664 15.19 5.77 -12.18
C PHE A 664 14.50 6.96 -12.86
N PHE A 665 13.57 6.75 -13.80
CA PHE A 665 12.56 7.76 -14.13
C PHE A 665 11.30 7.44 -13.31
N THR A 666 11.11 8.18 -12.21
CA THR A 666 9.91 8.07 -11.39
C THR A 666 9.55 9.47 -10.90
N LEU A 667 8.38 9.96 -11.30
CA LEU A 667 7.72 11.04 -10.57
C LEU A 667 6.28 10.68 -10.28
N ARG A 668 5.98 10.57 -8.99
CA ARG A 668 4.67 10.18 -8.48
C ARG A 668 3.97 11.38 -7.89
N LYS A 669 2.73 11.63 -8.32
CA LYS A 669 1.74 12.26 -7.45
C LYS A 669 1.27 11.17 -6.48
N ILE A 670 2.07 10.87 -5.45
CA ILE A 670 1.54 10.17 -4.27
C ILE A 670 0.64 11.20 -3.64
N HIS A 671 -0.65 10.95 -3.53
CA HIS A 671 -1.62 11.95 -3.05
C HIS A 671 -1.08 12.79 -1.88
N LYS A 672 -0.70 14.02 -2.22
CA LYS A 672 -1.02 15.26 -1.52
C LYS A 672 -0.60 15.47 -0.06
N LYS A 673 0.07 14.54 0.64
CA LYS A 673 0.89 14.73 1.86
C LYS A 673 1.04 13.41 2.61
N GLU A 674 2.11 12.67 2.32
CA GLU A 674 2.78 11.75 3.24
C GLU A 674 4.28 11.82 2.92
N PRO A 675 5.18 11.43 3.83
CA PRO A 675 6.59 11.37 3.54
C PRO A 675 6.92 10.14 2.71
N PHE A 676 8.04 10.23 1.98
CA PHE A 676 8.70 9.08 1.38
C PHE A 676 8.93 7.98 2.43
N ILE A 677 8.33 6.82 2.21
CA ILE A 677 8.79 5.56 2.79
C ILE A 677 9.76 4.99 1.76
N PHE A 678 11.03 4.90 2.12
CA PHE A 678 11.91 3.94 1.47
C PHE A 678 11.40 2.55 1.86
N GLU A 679 10.76 1.85 0.93
CA GLU A 679 10.69 0.40 1.02
C GLU A 679 12.10 -0.12 0.70
N PRO A 680 12.68 -1.01 1.52
CA PRO A 680 13.87 -1.72 1.10
C PRO A 680 13.50 -2.46 -0.20
N ILE A 681 14.22 -2.15 -1.28
CA ILE A 681 14.27 -3.04 -2.42
C ILE A 681 14.80 -4.36 -1.86
N ILE A 682 13.92 -5.35 -1.76
CA ILE A 682 14.34 -6.71 -1.52
C ILE A 682 15.16 -7.10 -2.75
N PHE A 683 16.48 -7.17 -2.58
CA PHE A 683 17.37 -7.79 -3.56
C PHE A 683 17.05 -9.28 -3.59
N TYR A 684 16.11 -9.68 -4.43
CA TYR A 684 16.04 -11.07 -4.86
C TYR A 684 17.09 -11.29 -5.95
N GLY A 685 18.14 -12.04 -5.63
CA GLY A 685 18.93 -12.76 -6.63
C GLY A 685 20.25 -12.14 -7.11
N ILE A 686 21.09 -11.56 -6.24
CA ILE A 686 22.51 -11.39 -6.58
C ILE A 686 23.27 -12.65 -6.14
N ASN A 687 23.37 -13.64 -7.02
CA ASN A 687 24.19 -14.85 -6.82
C ASN A 687 25.63 -14.69 -7.35
N ASN A 688 26.12 -13.45 -7.56
CA ASN A 688 27.48 -13.20 -8.04
C ASN A 688 28.33 -12.40 -7.02
N PRO A 689 29.18 -13.08 -6.22
CA PRO A 689 30.02 -12.46 -5.18
C PRO A 689 30.99 -11.38 -5.71
N ASN A 690 31.42 -11.50 -6.97
CA ASN A 690 32.38 -10.59 -7.58
C ASN A 690 31.78 -9.22 -7.88
N PHE A 691 30.47 -9.17 -8.15
CA PHE A 691 29.75 -7.93 -8.42
C PHE A 691 29.52 -7.12 -7.12
N LEU A 692 29.23 -7.82 -6.02
CA LEU A 692 29.11 -7.21 -4.69
C LEU A 692 30.46 -6.64 -4.20
N MET A 693 31.56 -7.34 -4.43
CA MET A 693 32.91 -6.88 -4.05
C MET A 693 33.39 -5.69 -4.90
N SER A 694 33.04 -5.62 -6.18
CA SER A 694 33.34 -4.47 -7.04
C SER A 694 32.57 -3.21 -6.62
N ALA A 695 31.29 -3.36 -6.26
CA ALA A 695 30.46 -2.27 -5.74
C ALA A 695 30.98 -1.75 -4.38
N ILE A 696 31.34 -2.64 -3.46
CA ILE A 696 31.88 -2.28 -2.14
C ILE A 696 33.26 -1.61 -2.26
N SER A 697 34.13 -2.08 -3.17
CA SER A 697 35.46 -1.49 -3.42
C SER A 697 35.37 -0.05 -3.94
N LYS A 698 34.43 0.24 -4.86
CA LYS A 698 34.20 1.59 -5.39
C LYS A 698 33.58 2.53 -4.34
N ILE A 699 32.69 2.02 -3.49
CA ILE A 699 32.07 2.77 -2.38
C ILE A 699 33.12 3.13 -1.30
N ALA A 700 34.02 2.19 -0.96
CA ALA A 700 35.08 2.41 0.03
C ALA A 700 36.14 3.44 -0.39
N LYS A 701 36.45 3.52 -1.69
CA LYS A 701 37.41 4.50 -2.24
C LYS A 701 36.90 5.95 -2.16
N VAL A 702 35.59 6.15 -2.22
CA VAL A 702 34.94 7.48 -2.20
C VAL A 702 34.68 7.96 -0.77
N MET A 703 34.44 7.05 0.19
CA MET A 703 34.16 7.41 1.59
C MET A 703 35.40 7.78 2.42
N ASN A 704 36.61 7.36 2.02
CA ASN A 704 37.86 7.76 2.70
C ASN A 704 38.20 9.26 2.53
N GLN A 705 37.44 10.02 1.74
CA GLN A 705 37.62 11.47 1.55
C GLN A 705 36.62 12.33 2.34
N ASN A 706 35.60 11.74 2.98
CA ASN A 706 34.60 12.48 3.77
C ASN A 706 34.25 11.69 5.04
N SER A 707 34.62 12.22 6.21
CA SER A 707 34.42 11.63 7.53
C SER A 707 32.93 11.46 7.90
N PHE A 708 32.28 10.41 7.39
CA PHE A 708 30.88 10.05 7.69
C PHE A 708 30.79 8.64 8.31
N VAL A 709 29.99 8.51 9.36
CA VAL A 709 29.88 7.28 10.17
C VAL A 709 28.99 6.23 9.50
N LEU A 710 29.55 5.04 9.26
CA LEU A 710 29.00 3.88 8.52
C LEU A 710 27.74 3.19 9.11
N SER A 711 27.13 3.69 10.17
CA SER A 711 26.10 2.96 10.93
C SER A 711 24.70 2.99 10.33
N ASN A 712 24.43 3.77 9.29
CA ASN A 712 23.06 4.13 8.88
C ASN A 712 22.62 3.59 7.50
N VAL A 713 23.40 2.73 6.84
CA VAL A 713 23.09 2.27 5.46
C VAL A 713 22.94 0.75 5.32
N PHE A 714 23.41 -0.05 6.28
CA PHE A 714 23.33 -1.50 6.23
C PHE A 714 22.77 -2.06 7.54
N ASP A 715 21.96 -3.12 7.44
CA ASP A 715 21.52 -3.95 8.57
C ASP A 715 22.73 -4.39 9.41
N GLU A 716 22.59 -4.41 10.74
CA GLU A 716 23.62 -4.82 11.70
C GLU A 716 24.19 -6.23 11.38
N LYS A 717 23.40 -7.11 10.74
CA LYS A 717 23.86 -8.43 10.25
C LYS A 717 24.79 -8.31 9.04
N VAL A 718 24.54 -7.37 8.12
CA VAL A 718 25.40 -7.08 6.95
C VAL A 718 26.68 -6.38 7.42
N LEU A 719 26.57 -5.44 8.37
CA LEU A 719 27.72 -4.81 9.01
C LEU A 719 28.60 -5.82 9.78
N ARG A 720 28.01 -6.84 10.42
CA ARG A 720 28.77 -7.94 11.06
C ARG A 720 29.47 -8.84 10.03
N LYS A 721 28.85 -9.12 8.88
CA LYS A 721 29.44 -9.91 7.78
C LYS A 721 30.55 -9.17 7.04
N VAL A 722 30.37 -7.86 6.86
CA VAL A 722 31.39 -6.94 6.32
C VAL A 722 32.55 -6.81 7.32
N ARG A 723 32.29 -6.49 8.60
CA ARG A 723 33.33 -6.41 9.66
C ARG A 723 34.14 -7.69 9.84
N LYS A 724 33.55 -8.88 9.60
CA LYS A 724 34.28 -10.16 9.61
C LYS A 724 35.26 -10.32 8.44
N ASN A 725 35.03 -9.63 7.32
CA ASN A 725 35.82 -9.73 6.09
C ASN A 725 36.76 -8.53 5.85
N THR A 726 36.50 -7.35 6.45
CA THR A 726 37.33 -6.14 6.26
C THR A 726 38.56 -6.06 7.17
N PHE A 727 38.73 -6.95 8.15
CA PHE A 727 39.86 -6.92 9.10
C PHE A 727 41.14 -7.64 8.62
N GLN A 728 41.23 -8.02 7.34
CA GLN A 728 42.39 -8.75 6.79
C GLN A 728 43.42 -7.90 6.04
N ILE A 729 43.29 -6.56 5.93
CA ILE A 729 44.24 -5.75 5.16
C ILE A 729 44.52 -4.42 5.90
N TYR A 730 45.80 -4.20 6.25
CA TYR A 730 46.40 -3.13 7.08
C TYR A 730 46.13 -3.31 8.60
N GLU A 731 47.09 -3.55 9.50
CA GLU A 731 48.51 -3.17 9.59
C GLU A 731 49.26 -4.18 10.50
N VAL A 732 50.51 -4.49 10.15
CA VAL A 732 51.46 -5.26 10.97
C VAL A 732 52.29 -4.27 11.78
N LYS A 733 52.17 -4.27 13.12
CA LYS A 733 53.28 -4.33 14.10
C LYS A 733 52.79 -4.08 15.55
N GLY A 734 53.08 -5.05 16.42
CA GLY A 734 53.04 -4.93 17.89
C GLY A 734 51.96 -5.79 18.55
N ASP A 735 52.38 -6.70 19.44
CA ASP A 735 51.57 -7.50 20.37
C ASP A 735 50.72 -8.68 19.86
N TYR A 736 51.30 -9.45 18.93
CA TYR A 736 50.73 -10.68 18.38
C TYR A 736 51.30 -11.98 18.97
N GLN A 737 51.32 -12.21 20.29
CA GLN A 737 51.68 -13.57 20.81
C GLN A 737 50.89 -14.15 22.00
N LEU A 738 50.02 -13.41 22.72
CA LEU A 738 49.32 -13.99 23.89
C LEU A 738 47.81 -14.25 23.73
N GLN A 739 47.13 -13.66 22.72
CA GLN A 739 45.70 -13.91 22.47
C GLN A 739 45.42 -14.99 21.39
N ARG A 740 46.42 -15.33 20.56
CA ARG A 740 46.26 -16.24 19.42
C ARG A 740 46.15 -17.72 19.84
N ALA A 741 46.89 -18.14 20.87
CA ALA A 741 46.85 -19.51 21.37
C ALA A 741 45.50 -19.91 22.01
N SER A 742 44.78 -18.94 22.59
CA SER A 742 43.47 -19.18 23.21
C SER A 742 42.34 -19.32 22.18
N GLN A 743 42.38 -18.53 21.10
CA GLN A 743 41.34 -18.54 20.06
C GLN A 743 41.53 -19.67 19.04
N GLU A 744 42.77 -20.03 18.68
CA GLU A 744 43.04 -21.15 17.77
C GLU A 744 42.65 -22.50 18.40
N THR A 745 42.87 -22.70 19.71
CA THR A 745 42.44 -23.93 20.41
C THR A 745 40.91 -24.07 20.46
N LYS A 746 40.18 -22.94 20.52
CA LYS A 746 38.71 -22.93 20.53
C LYS A 746 38.12 -23.20 19.14
N LEU A 747 38.73 -22.62 18.10
CA LEU A 747 38.32 -22.80 16.71
C LEU A 747 38.63 -24.23 16.18
N ILE A 748 39.72 -24.84 16.62
CA ILE A 748 40.07 -26.24 16.29
C ILE A 748 39.03 -27.21 16.90
N ASN A 749 38.59 -26.97 18.13
CA ASN A 749 37.58 -27.81 18.78
C ASN A 749 36.18 -27.64 18.17
N GLU A 750 35.78 -26.42 17.80
CA GLU A 750 34.50 -26.17 17.12
C GLU A 750 34.47 -26.76 15.70
N ASN A 751 35.59 -26.67 14.95
CA ASN A 751 35.69 -27.28 13.63
C ASN A 751 35.71 -28.81 13.69
N ALA A 752 36.33 -29.41 14.72
CA ALA A 752 36.30 -30.86 14.93
C ALA A 752 34.87 -31.38 15.25
N LEU A 753 34.09 -30.59 15.99
CA LEU A 753 32.69 -30.92 16.30
C LEU A 753 31.80 -30.79 15.05
N LEU A 754 32.00 -29.74 14.25
CA LEU A 754 31.28 -29.53 13.00
C LEU A 754 31.62 -30.62 11.96
N HIS A 755 32.87 -31.06 11.91
CA HIS A 755 33.30 -32.13 11.02
C HIS A 755 32.70 -33.50 11.41
N LYS A 756 32.52 -33.77 12.72
CA LYS A 756 31.80 -34.94 13.21
C LYS A 756 30.31 -34.89 12.88
N GLN A 757 29.66 -33.73 13.03
CA GLN A 757 28.25 -33.55 12.67
C GLN A 757 28.01 -33.69 11.16
N ASN A 758 28.91 -33.15 10.33
CA ASN A 758 28.84 -33.29 8.87
C ASN A 758 29.11 -34.74 8.43
N GLN A 759 30.03 -35.46 9.07
CA GLN A 759 30.21 -36.90 8.81
C GLN A 759 28.98 -37.72 9.21
N PHE A 760 28.33 -37.37 10.32
CA PHE A 760 27.10 -38.04 10.76
C PHE A 760 25.95 -37.83 9.76
N LEU A 761 25.75 -36.61 9.28
CA LEU A 761 24.76 -36.27 8.25
C LEU A 761 25.07 -36.93 6.90
N LEU A 762 26.35 -36.99 6.52
CA LEU A 762 26.75 -37.67 5.28
C LEU A 762 26.49 -39.18 5.35
N ASN A 763 26.70 -39.80 6.53
CA ASN A 763 26.40 -41.22 6.74
C ASN A 763 24.89 -41.49 6.74
N GLN A 764 24.07 -40.60 7.31
CA GLN A 764 22.60 -40.71 7.21
C GLN A 764 22.13 -40.57 5.76
N ASN A 765 22.68 -39.63 4.99
CA ASN A 765 22.33 -39.49 3.57
C ASN A 765 22.69 -40.73 2.75
N LYS A 766 23.84 -41.37 3.01
CA LYS A 766 24.19 -42.65 2.37
C LYS A 766 23.22 -43.78 2.75
N GLU A 767 22.72 -43.79 3.97
CA GLU A 767 21.71 -44.77 4.41
C GLU A 767 20.35 -44.53 3.74
N TYR A 768 19.96 -43.26 3.56
CA TYR A 768 18.75 -42.89 2.82
C TYR A 768 18.85 -43.22 1.33
N GLU A 769 20.00 -42.96 0.69
CA GLU A 769 20.24 -43.36 -0.70
C GLU A 769 20.15 -44.88 -0.89
N LYS A 770 20.68 -45.66 0.07
CA LYS A 770 20.55 -47.12 0.05
C LYS A 770 19.09 -47.58 0.19
N LYS A 771 18.33 -46.96 1.10
CA LYS A 771 16.88 -47.24 1.27
C LYS A 771 16.06 -46.87 0.03
N ILE A 772 16.39 -45.75 -0.62
CA ILE A 772 15.73 -45.33 -1.87
C ILE A 772 16.01 -46.35 -2.98
N LYS A 773 17.26 -46.83 -3.10
CA LYS A 773 17.62 -47.85 -4.08
C LYS A 773 16.91 -49.19 -3.81
N GLU A 774 16.86 -49.64 -2.55
CA GLU A 774 16.10 -50.83 -2.17
C GLU A 774 14.59 -50.71 -2.46
N LEU A 775 14.01 -49.51 -2.29
CA LEU A 775 12.62 -49.25 -2.64
C LEU A 775 12.38 -49.23 -4.15
N GLN A 776 13.33 -48.68 -4.94
CA GLN A 776 13.28 -48.69 -6.40
C GLN A 776 13.38 -50.11 -6.95
N ASP A 777 14.29 -50.94 -6.41
CA ASP A 777 14.44 -52.34 -6.80
C ASP A 777 13.17 -53.15 -6.45
N ARG A 778 12.54 -52.87 -5.30
CA ARG A 778 11.24 -53.48 -4.93
C ARG A 778 10.11 -53.04 -5.86
N LEU A 779 10.09 -51.78 -6.29
CA LEU A 779 9.10 -51.28 -7.24
C LEU A 779 9.25 -51.97 -8.60
N TYR A 780 10.49 -52.12 -9.07
CA TYR A 780 10.80 -52.81 -10.31
C TYR A 780 10.37 -54.30 -10.27
N MET A 781 10.65 -54.99 -9.16
CA MET A 781 10.20 -56.39 -8.99
C MET A 781 8.68 -56.52 -8.90
N ALA A 782 7.99 -55.52 -8.34
CA ALA A 782 6.53 -55.49 -8.30
C ALA A 782 5.92 -55.26 -9.70
N ASP A 783 6.51 -54.38 -10.51
CA ASP A 783 6.10 -54.17 -11.90
C ASP A 783 6.35 -55.41 -12.77
N GLU A 784 7.45 -56.13 -12.54
CA GLU A 784 7.75 -57.36 -13.25
C GLU A 784 6.79 -58.50 -12.86
N GLN A 785 6.44 -58.63 -11.56
CA GLN A 785 5.39 -59.55 -11.13
C GLN A 785 4.03 -59.20 -11.75
N LYS A 786 3.72 -57.91 -11.89
CA LYS A 786 2.50 -57.45 -12.55
C LYS A 786 2.51 -57.83 -14.03
N ARG A 787 3.65 -57.68 -14.73
CA ARG A 787 3.83 -58.12 -16.13
C ARG A 787 3.59 -59.62 -16.30
N ILE A 788 4.23 -60.44 -15.46
CA ILE A 788 4.05 -61.91 -15.48
C ILE A 788 2.59 -62.29 -15.19
N THR A 789 1.91 -61.55 -14.30
CA THR A 789 0.49 -61.79 -14.01
C THR A 789 -0.38 -61.46 -15.22
N TYR A 790 -0.09 -60.37 -15.94
CA TYR A 790 -0.79 -60.02 -17.18
C TYR A 790 -0.58 -61.07 -18.28
N GLU A 791 0.64 -61.57 -18.46
CA GLU A 791 0.95 -62.63 -19.43
C GLU A 791 0.21 -63.94 -19.08
N HIS A 792 0.10 -64.29 -17.79
CA HIS A 792 -0.70 -65.43 -17.34
C HIS A 792 -2.20 -65.25 -17.60
N ILE A 793 -2.75 -64.04 -17.35
CA ILE A 793 -4.15 -63.72 -17.63
C ILE A 793 -4.43 -63.83 -19.13
N GLU A 794 -3.50 -63.38 -19.99
CA GLU A 794 -3.63 -63.46 -21.45
C GLU A 794 -3.57 -64.91 -21.94
N SER A 795 -2.69 -65.73 -21.37
CA SER A 795 -2.63 -67.18 -21.62
C SER A 795 -3.94 -67.89 -21.19
N LEU A 796 -4.47 -67.57 -20.00
CA LEU A 796 -5.75 -68.09 -19.52
C LEU A 796 -6.92 -67.67 -20.41
N ASN A 797 -6.96 -66.42 -20.86
CA ASN A 797 -7.99 -65.94 -21.79
C ASN A 797 -7.92 -66.68 -23.14
N THR A 798 -6.71 -66.99 -23.61
CA THR A 798 -6.50 -67.78 -24.82
C THR A 798 -7.00 -69.22 -24.62
N GLN A 799 -6.70 -69.85 -23.47
CA GLN A 799 -7.22 -71.18 -23.13
C GLN A 799 -8.74 -71.23 -22.99
N ILE A 800 -9.35 -70.19 -22.40
CA ILE A 800 -10.81 -70.04 -22.29
C ILE A 800 -11.46 -69.89 -23.68
N GLN A 801 -10.83 -69.14 -24.60
CA GLN A 801 -11.31 -69.07 -25.98
C GLN A 801 -11.22 -70.43 -26.69
N THR A 802 -10.14 -71.19 -26.50
CA THR A 802 -10.01 -72.54 -27.07
C THR A 802 -11.02 -73.53 -26.47
N LEU A 803 -11.33 -73.43 -25.18
CA LEU A 803 -12.36 -74.24 -24.51
C LEU A 803 -13.78 -73.87 -24.96
N ASN A 804 -14.06 -72.58 -25.20
CA ASN A 804 -15.34 -72.13 -25.75
C ASN A 804 -15.53 -72.55 -27.21
N ILE A 805 -14.46 -72.61 -28.00
CA ILE A 805 -14.49 -73.17 -29.36
C ILE A 805 -14.81 -74.67 -29.30
N ASN A 806 -14.21 -75.43 -28.37
CA ASN A 806 -14.49 -76.87 -28.21
C ASN A 806 -15.89 -77.18 -27.67
N ASN A 807 -16.48 -76.33 -26.83
CA ASN A 807 -17.86 -76.50 -26.35
C ASN A 807 -18.93 -76.18 -27.41
N SER A 808 -18.59 -75.46 -28.49
CA SER A 808 -19.50 -75.26 -29.62
C SER A 808 -19.62 -76.47 -30.56
N TYR A 809 -18.75 -77.49 -30.39
CA TYR A 809 -18.77 -78.73 -31.16
C TYR A 809 -19.45 -79.92 -30.44
N HIS A 810 -19.83 -79.76 -29.16
CA HIS A 810 -20.50 -80.79 -28.37
C HIS A 810 -21.85 -80.33 -27.80
N SER A 811 -22.74 -79.84 -28.67
CA SER A 811 -24.18 -79.76 -28.37
C SER A 811 -24.94 -80.77 -29.23
N ASN A 812 -24.84 -82.06 -28.89
CA ASN A 812 -25.76 -83.11 -29.33
C ASN A 812 -25.55 -84.35 -28.46
N SER A 813 -26.34 -84.48 -27.37
CA SER A 813 -26.92 -85.73 -26.82
C SER A 813 -27.12 -85.70 -25.28
N SER A 814 -28.39 -85.65 -24.88
CA SER A 814 -29.06 -86.40 -23.79
C SER A 814 -28.49 -86.50 -22.36
N SER A 815 -29.33 -86.00 -21.43
CA SER A 815 -29.87 -86.66 -20.22
C SER A 815 -29.05 -86.86 -18.92
N SER A 816 -29.58 -86.21 -17.88
CA SER A 816 -29.83 -86.72 -16.52
C SER A 816 -28.79 -86.52 -15.40
N LEU A 817 -29.34 -86.02 -14.27
CA LEU A 817 -28.95 -86.16 -12.87
C LEU A 817 -27.88 -85.22 -12.29
N GLY A 818 -28.28 -84.53 -11.21
CA GLY A 818 -27.43 -84.37 -10.03
C GLY A 818 -27.14 -82.94 -9.58
N ASN A 819 -28.03 -82.37 -8.77
CA ASN A 819 -27.77 -81.21 -7.91
C ASN A 819 -26.50 -81.42 -7.04
N GLY A 820 -25.65 -80.40 -6.96
CA GLY A 820 -24.63 -80.32 -5.90
C GLY A 820 -23.58 -79.24 -6.10
N ASN A 821 -23.72 -78.14 -5.36
CA ASN A 821 -22.67 -77.19 -4.98
C ASN A 821 -22.17 -76.19 -6.03
N ILE A 822 -22.92 -75.11 -6.17
CA ILE A 822 -22.37 -73.79 -6.46
C ILE A 822 -21.65 -73.29 -5.20
N THR A 823 -20.32 -73.36 -5.17
CA THR A 823 -19.51 -72.49 -4.33
C THR A 823 -18.25 -72.06 -5.07
N ASN A 824 -18.22 -70.76 -5.38
CA ASN A 824 -17.05 -69.89 -5.53
C ASN A 824 -15.88 -70.43 -6.36
N ASN A 825 -15.87 -70.13 -7.65
CA ASN A 825 -14.64 -69.91 -8.40
C ASN A 825 -14.80 -68.72 -9.36
N THR A 826 -14.77 -67.54 -8.76
CA THR A 826 -14.28 -66.32 -9.41
C THR A 826 -13.41 -65.60 -8.40
N LYS A 827 -12.12 -65.86 -8.47
CA LYS A 827 -11.08 -64.95 -8.01
C LYS A 827 -9.96 -64.96 -9.02
#